data_AF-A0A841BRC5-F1
#
_entry.id   AF-A0A841BRC5-F1
#
_cell.length_a   1.000
_cell.length_b   1.000
_cell.length_c   1.000
_cell.angle_alpha   90.00
_cell.angle_beta   90.00
_cell.angle_gamma   90.00
#
_symmetry.space_group_name_H-M   'P 1'
#
loop_
_entity.id
_entity.type
_entity.pdbx_description
1 polymer ?
#
loop_
_entity_poly.entity_id
_entity_poly.type
_entity_poly.pdbx_seq_one_letter_code
_entity_poly.pdbx_strand_id
1 'polypeptide(L)'
;MTTARPFIAATAVLGAVTLAVTLGYIGGRVGRPHRSVPVSADTFAVSWSPQASEGKAAYLAAGGADGGAAITYLKFTIDLPAGAPPTLAELWLARHSGPLPELVELTHVPSTVWDENRLTAATAPRLGAVVGSIAPRGYESALRFDVTKVIRKSGTYAFAVTAPTGASIARFIARDDLVAAKAPTITISFDPAATASASSTSVASSMESSAVSPGGVTVPEPFPSLPPWPLGTPTSLPPSLPGLPSPPNPTFSMSPLPPKLPSTWPPTPSGWPIPDPPSPTGPGVPSLSPSLPPSLSPSPGGPGSPSPSDAVSPSPSEPGSPSPSTSPSEPGLPSESPSSSPSSSPSSSPSGSPSAAPGSPSPSPSENPDPKCELGAALVPSCGVLWGVAPASHTDVPRRQAIVDFETSTGRRQALFHAYHRGEQLFPTPDEIAIARNADKPRLLFLSWKPTTFNWAEIARGRADAYLARLAAHIRANYTDQFFFTMYHEPEDNVVARVGSGMTAKDFARAFRHVVLELRAKGVTNMVTAICYMAYVPWNTQPWFEDLYPGDDVVDWVAWDAYAYSDPGYGHGDFAEMMNRKAASRPSWPGFYNWAAKSFPDKPLMVAEWGVWFSQRNPTHQATFFDSVGKQMELFPRVKAMMYFDTPSQQQGRDSRVAATSGGLRAYRKLGRSPVFQVMPAANRRGSSY
;
A
#
# COMPACT_ATOMS: atom_id res chain seq x y z
N MET A 1 -3.05 -33.76 -38.33
CA MET A 1 -1.91 -33.91 -37.40
C MET A 1 -2.27 -33.16 -36.12
N THR A 2 -2.17 -33.81 -34.97
CA THR A 2 -2.55 -33.28 -33.65
C THR A 2 -1.31 -32.80 -32.90
N THR A 3 -1.21 -31.48 -32.65
CA THR A 3 -0.15 -30.89 -31.82
C THR A 3 -0.69 -30.56 -30.43
N ALA A 4 0.08 -30.94 -29.40
CA ALA A 4 -0.39 -30.91 -28.02
C ALA A 4 -0.43 -29.49 -27.42
N ARG A 5 -1.39 -29.27 -26.50
CA ARG A 5 -1.34 -28.15 -25.56
C ARG A 5 -0.43 -28.52 -24.37
N PRO A 6 0.46 -27.64 -23.90
CA PRO A 6 1.19 -27.89 -22.66
C PRO A 6 0.21 -27.85 -21.47
N PHE A 7 0.25 -28.90 -20.64
CA PHE A 7 -0.44 -28.88 -19.34
C PHE A 7 0.28 -27.94 -18.39
N ILE A 8 -0.39 -26.90 -17.90
CA ILE A 8 0.05 -26.20 -16.70
C ILE A 8 -0.28 -27.11 -15.52
N ALA A 9 0.76 -27.56 -14.81
CA ALA A 9 0.61 -28.44 -13.66
C ALA A 9 0.07 -27.66 -12.44
N ALA A 10 -1.25 -27.54 -12.34
CA ALA A 10 -1.91 -26.98 -11.16
C ALA A 10 -1.75 -27.95 -9.97
N THR A 11 -0.85 -27.62 -9.04
CA THR A 11 -0.58 -28.42 -7.84
C THR A 11 -1.78 -28.37 -6.89
N ALA A 12 -2.71 -29.31 -7.05
CA ALA A 12 -3.95 -29.36 -6.29
C ALA A 12 -3.71 -29.80 -4.83
N VAL A 13 -3.50 -28.84 -3.94
CA VAL A 13 -3.44 -29.08 -2.49
C VAL A 13 -4.85 -29.38 -1.96
N LEU A 14 -5.27 -30.66 -2.02
CA LEU A 14 -6.43 -31.15 -1.26
C LEU A 14 -6.04 -31.39 0.20
N GLY A 15 -6.05 -30.31 0.99
CA GLY A 15 -5.80 -30.35 2.43
C GLY A 15 -7.04 -30.66 3.26
N ALA A 16 -7.52 -31.91 3.26
CA ALA A 16 -8.51 -32.37 4.23
C ALA A 16 -7.82 -32.63 5.59
N VAL A 17 -7.57 -31.55 6.36
CA VAL A 17 -6.83 -31.63 7.63
C VAL A 17 -7.77 -31.94 8.79
N THR A 18 -7.81 -33.22 9.17
CA THR A 18 -8.35 -33.66 10.47
C THR A 18 -7.46 -33.11 11.58
N LEU A 19 -8.02 -32.32 12.52
CA LEU A 19 -7.25 -31.70 13.60
C LEU A 19 -6.87 -32.74 14.67
N ALA A 20 -5.69 -33.35 14.51
CA ALA A 20 -5.10 -34.26 15.49
C ALA A 20 -3.93 -33.60 16.23
N VAL A 21 -4.25 -32.77 17.23
CA VAL A 21 -3.28 -32.45 18.30
C VAL A 21 -3.24 -33.67 19.23
N THR A 22 -2.47 -34.68 18.84
CA THR A 22 -2.41 -35.96 19.58
C THR A 22 -1.03 -36.58 19.43
N LEU A 23 -0.49 -37.12 20.54
CA LEU A 23 0.84 -37.69 20.57
C LEU A 23 0.90 -39.02 19.80
N GLY A 24 1.99 -39.23 19.06
CA GLY A 24 2.63 -40.53 18.91
C GLY A 24 1.97 -41.61 18.03
N TYR A 25 2.84 -42.28 17.26
CA TYR A 25 2.75 -43.72 17.03
C TYR A 25 1.64 -44.29 16.11
N ILE A 26 1.51 -43.76 14.89
CA ILE A 26 1.03 -44.56 13.74
C ILE A 26 1.98 -44.38 12.56
N GLY A 27 2.47 -45.48 11.96
CA GLY A 27 2.93 -45.47 10.56
C GLY A 27 4.44 -45.41 10.27
N GLY A 28 5.31 -46.02 11.08
CA GLY A 28 6.61 -46.57 10.60
C GLY A 28 7.71 -45.58 10.12
N ARG A 29 7.45 -44.27 10.10
CA ARG A 29 8.47 -43.22 9.96
C ARG A 29 8.53 -42.44 11.25
N VAL A 30 9.71 -42.32 11.85
CA VAL A 30 9.94 -41.36 12.94
C VAL A 30 9.71 -39.97 12.36
N GLY A 31 8.62 -39.31 12.76
CA GLY A 31 8.33 -37.94 12.34
C GLY A 31 9.46 -37.01 12.76
N ARG A 32 9.76 -35.98 11.94
CA ARG A 32 10.81 -35.01 12.30
C ARG A 32 10.53 -34.45 13.70
N PRO A 33 11.57 -34.28 14.54
CA PRO A 33 11.40 -33.64 15.84
C PRO A 33 10.86 -32.22 15.62
N HIS A 34 9.68 -31.96 16.18
CA HIS A 34 8.99 -30.68 16.03
C HIS A 34 8.65 -30.08 17.39
N ARG A 35 8.83 -28.77 17.51
CA ARG A 35 8.47 -27.96 18.67
C ARG A 35 7.24 -27.13 18.32
N SER A 36 6.16 -27.29 19.07
CA SER A 36 5.03 -26.35 19.03
C SER A 36 5.31 -25.19 19.98
N VAL A 37 5.16 -23.97 19.48
CA VAL A 37 5.30 -22.72 20.23
C VAL A 37 3.94 -22.01 20.20
N PRO A 38 3.17 -22.00 21.30
CA PRO A 38 1.92 -21.26 21.36
C PRO A 38 2.19 -19.75 21.32
N VAL A 39 1.17 -18.98 20.96
CA VAL A 39 1.24 -17.51 20.99
C VAL A 39 1.43 -17.01 22.42
N SER A 40 2.39 -16.12 22.62
CA SER A 40 2.68 -15.50 23.91
C SER A 40 1.84 -14.24 24.16
N ALA A 41 1.35 -13.59 23.10
CA ALA A 41 0.29 -12.58 23.19
C ALA A 41 -0.51 -12.46 21.88
N ASP A 42 -1.84 -12.38 21.95
CA ASP A 42 -2.71 -12.13 20.80
C ASP A 42 -3.87 -11.19 21.12
N THR A 43 -4.21 -10.35 20.14
CA THR A 43 -5.23 -9.30 20.25
C THR A 43 -5.61 -8.82 18.84
N PHE A 44 -6.59 -7.92 18.70
CA PHE A 44 -6.84 -7.23 17.44
C PHE A 44 -7.19 -5.75 17.67
N ALA A 45 -6.91 -4.93 16.66
CA ALA A 45 -7.15 -3.49 16.69
C ALA A 45 -8.20 -3.12 15.63
N VAL A 46 -9.15 -2.24 15.99
CA VAL A 46 -10.27 -1.83 15.13
C VAL A 46 -10.27 -0.33 14.82
N SER A 47 -10.17 0.04 13.54
CA SER A 47 -10.05 1.45 13.13
C SER A 47 -11.37 2.24 13.16
N TRP A 48 -12.52 1.57 13.30
CA TRP A 48 -13.80 2.22 13.57
C TRP A 48 -13.98 2.61 15.04
N SER A 49 -13.26 1.97 15.97
CA SER A 49 -13.19 2.33 17.40
C SER A 49 -11.73 2.45 17.86
N PRO A 50 -10.98 3.47 17.38
CA PRO A 50 -9.52 3.46 17.43
C PRO A 50 -8.90 3.65 18.83
N GLN A 51 -9.71 3.78 19.87
CA GLN A 51 -9.29 3.83 21.28
C GLN A 51 -9.72 2.60 22.09
N ALA A 52 -10.48 1.67 21.49
CA ALA A 52 -10.80 0.38 22.10
C ALA A 52 -9.60 -0.58 21.99
N SER A 53 -9.51 -1.50 22.97
CA SER A 53 -8.55 -2.59 23.01
C SER A 53 -9.31 -3.90 23.19
N GLU A 54 -9.08 -4.86 22.31
CA GLU A 54 -9.83 -6.11 22.22
C GLU A 54 -9.06 -7.31 22.83
N GLY A 55 -7.97 -7.05 23.57
CA GLY A 55 -7.08 -8.04 24.21
C GLY A 55 -7.67 -8.83 25.38
N LYS A 56 -8.99 -9.07 25.34
CA LYS A 56 -9.78 -9.98 26.20
C LYS A 56 -10.88 -10.70 25.43
N ALA A 57 -10.91 -10.58 24.10
CA ALA A 57 -11.89 -11.24 23.25
C ALA A 57 -11.50 -12.71 23.02
N ALA A 58 -12.46 -13.63 23.16
CA ALA A 58 -12.27 -15.05 22.84
C ALA A 58 -12.07 -15.36 21.33
N TYR A 59 -11.96 -14.33 20.48
CA TYR A 59 -11.72 -14.46 19.05
C TYR A 59 -10.84 -13.31 18.56
N LEU A 60 -10.13 -13.55 17.46
CA LEU A 60 -9.33 -12.57 16.73
C LEU A 60 -10.03 -12.20 15.42
N ALA A 61 -9.88 -10.97 14.94
CA ALA A 61 -10.57 -10.47 13.75
C ALA A 61 -9.62 -9.84 12.72
N ALA A 62 -9.77 -10.24 11.45
CA ALA A 62 -9.05 -9.66 10.32
C ALA A 62 -10.00 -9.37 9.15
N GLY A 63 -10.03 -8.13 8.65
CA GLY A 63 -10.87 -7.71 7.53
C GLY A 63 -11.70 -6.44 7.81
N GLY A 64 -12.60 -6.08 6.91
CA GLY A 64 -13.35 -4.83 6.97
C GLY A 64 -14.79 -4.97 7.48
N ALA A 65 -15.19 -4.01 8.31
CA ALA A 65 -16.56 -3.70 8.70
C ALA A 65 -16.67 -2.21 9.02
N ASP A 66 -17.89 -1.66 9.10
CA ASP A 66 -18.21 -0.32 9.61
C ASP A 66 -17.38 0.84 9.00
N GLY A 67 -17.00 0.68 7.72
CA GLY A 67 -16.16 1.63 6.97
C GLY A 67 -14.72 1.72 7.50
N GLY A 68 -14.20 0.65 8.11
CA GLY A 68 -12.86 0.55 8.66
C GLY A 68 -12.28 -0.87 8.57
N ALA A 69 -11.37 -1.20 9.49
CA ALA A 69 -10.52 -2.38 9.45
C ALA A 69 -10.34 -2.99 10.85
N ALA A 70 -10.45 -4.31 10.97
CA ALA A 70 -9.88 -5.11 12.04
C ALA A 70 -8.56 -5.73 11.57
N ILE A 71 -7.53 -5.61 12.39
CA ILE A 71 -6.20 -6.20 12.17
C ILE A 71 -5.82 -7.00 13.41
N THR A 72 -5.63 -8.31 13.26
CA THR A 72 -5.12 -9.19 14.34
C THR A 72 -3.62 -8.98 14.51
N TYR A 73 -3.14 -8.97 15.75
CA TYR A 73 -1.72 -8.95 16.11
C TYR A 73 -1.37 -10.19 16.96
N LEU A 74 -0.25 -10.82 16.65
CA LEU A 74 0.22 -12.08 17.25
C LEU A 74 1.68 -11.94 17.67
N LYS A 75 2.05 -12.47 18.82
CA LYS A 75 3.42 -12.47 19.34
C LYS A 75 3.86 -13.87 19.74
N PHE A 76 5.08 -14.26 19.38
CA PHE A 76 5.65 -15.56 19.74
C PHE A 76 7.05 -15.37 20.31
N THR A 77 7.29 -15.97 21.47
CA THR A 77 8.63 -16.06 22.07
C THR A 77 9.26 -17.37 21.61
N ILE A 78 10.14 -17.31 20.61
CA ILE A 78 10.71 -18.49 19.97
C ILE A 78 12.10 -18.78 20.52
N ASP A 79 12.32 -20.05 20.82
CA ASP A 79 13.62 -20.58 21.22
C ASP A 79 13.98 -21.76 20.30
N LEU A 80 15.18 -21.71 19.70
CA LEU A 80 15.68 -22.70 18.76
C LEU A 80 16.89 -23.43 19.38
N PRO A 81 16.89 -24.77 19.42
CA PRO A 81 17.99 -25.55 19.99
C PRO A 81 19.32 -25.21 19.30
N ALA A 82 20.32 -24.88 20.11
CA ALA A 82 21.67 -24.50 19.67
C ALA A 82 21.74 -23.32 18.67
N GLY A 83 20.68 -22.52 18.55
CA GLY A 83 20.60 -21.45 17.55
C GLY A 83 20.50 -21.92 16.10
N ALA A 84 20.32 -23.22 15.84
CA ALA A 84 20.20 -23.76 14.50
C ALA A 84 18.89 -23.25 13.83
N PRO A 85 18.94 -22.74 12.58
CA PRO A 85 17.74 -22.30 11.88
C PRO A 85 16.81 -23.50 11.60
N PRO A 86 15.48 -23.30 11.60
CA PRO A 86 14.54 -24.38 11.37
C PRO A 86 14.54 -24.83 9.91
N THR A 87 14.25 -26.12 9.68
CA THR A 87 14.03 -26.64 8.32
C THR A 87 12.67 -26.23 7.76
N LEU A 88 11.70 -25.99 8.66
CA LEU A 88 10.34 -25.55 8.38
C LEU A 88 9.77 -24.95 9.67
N ALA A 89 9.16 -23.77 9.61
CA ALA A 89 8.44 -23.13 10.70
C ALA A 89 7.11 -22.59 10.18
N GLU A 90 5.99 -22.95 10.81
CA GLU A 90 4.66 -22.76 10.23
C GLU A 90 3.66 -22.25 11.26
N LEU A 91 3.05 -21.09 10.99
CA LEU A 91 2.06 -20.45 11.84
C LEU A 91 0.65 -20.93 11.46
N TRP A 92 -0.05 -21.51 12.42
CA TRP A 92 -1.42 -22.00 12.28
C TRP A 92 -2.43 -21.04 12.93
N LEU A 93 -3.55 -20.81 12.26
CA LEU A 93 -4.70 -20.04 12.75
C LEU A 93 -5.98 -20.86 12.59
N ALA A 94 -6.57 -21.34 13.68
CA ALA A 94 -7.85 -22.03 13.63
C ALA A 94 -8.99 -21.02 13.38
N ARG A 95 -9.92 -21.35 12.47
CA ARG A 95 -11.13 -20.55 12.22
C ARG A 95 -12.10 -20.71 13.39
N HIS A 96 -12.57 -19.60 13.95
CA HIS A 96 -13.55 -19.58 15.03
C HIS A 96 -14.99 -19.67 14.48
N SER A 97 -15.41 -18.71 13.67
CA SER A 97 -16.78 -18.66 13.13
C SER A 97 -16.88 -17.85 11.85
N GLY A 98 -18.02 -17.98 11.15
CA GLY A 98 -18.26 -17.35 9.85
C GLY A 98 -17.42 -17.94 8.70
N PRO A 99 -17.60 -17.43 7.47
CA PRO A 99 -16.71 -17.70 6.34
C PRO A 99 -15.43 -16.84 6.40
N LEU A 100 -14.35 -17.32 5.79
CA LEU A 100 -13.13 -16.56 5.54
C LEU A 100 -13.24 -15.75 4.23
N PRO A 101 -12.68 -14.52 4.16
CA PRO A 101 -12.57 -13.74 2.92
C PRO A 101 -11.72 -14.41 1.84
N GLU A 102 -11.88 -13.97 0.59
CA GLU A 102 -11.18 -14.48 -0.62
C GLU A 102 -9.65 -14.48 -0.53
N LEU A 103 -9.08 -13.66 0.35
CA LEU A 103 -7.65 -13.54 0.60
C LEU A 103 -7.42 -13.18 2.08
N VAL A 104 -6.45 -13.84 2.71
CA VAL A 104 -5.95 -13.56 4.07
C VAL A 104 -4.43 -13.52 4.01
N GLU A 105 -3.81 -12.49 4.57
CA GLU A 105 -2.37 -12.27 4.51
C GLU A 105 -1.74 -12.21 5.90
N LEU A 106 -0.60 -12.89 6.07
CA LEU A 106 0.24 -12.80 7.26
C LEU A 106 1.39 -11.83 6.98
N THR A 107 1.52 -10.83 7.83
CA THR A 107 2.51 -9.74 7.71
C THR A 107 3.47 -9.79 8.89
N HIS A 108 4.77 -9.62 8.65
CA HIS A 108 5.73 -9.44 9.75
C HIS A 108 5.58 -8.04 10.36
N VAL A 109 5.52 -7.95 11.68
CA VAL A 109 5.43 -6.69 12.42
C VAL A 109 6.81 -6.42 13.04
N PRO A 110 7.56 -5.40 12.58
CA PRO A 110 8.92 -5.12 13.07
C PRO A 110 9.01 -4.79 14.56
N SER A 111 7.89 -4.47 15.20
CA SER A 111 7.79 -4.00 16.58
C SER A 111 7.16 -5.06 17.48
N THR A 112 7.87 -5.48 18.52
CA THR A 112 7.42 -6.52 19.47
C THR A 112 7.05 -5.96 20.84
N VAL A 113 7.18 -4.64 21.04
CA VAL A 113 7.06 -3.95 22.34
C VAL A 113 5.63 -3.60 22.76
N TRP A 114 4.64 -3.86 21.91
CA TRP A 114 3.22 -3.60 22.19
C TRP A 114 2.69 -4.47 23.35
N ASP A 115 1.70 -3.97 24.09
CA ASP A 115 0.99 -4.74 25.12
C ASP A 115 -0.39 -5.21 24.63
N GLU A 116 -0.74 -6.44 24.95
CA GLU A 116 -1.95 -7.12 24.47
C GLU A 116 -3.24 -6.44 24.92
N ASN A 117 -3.28 -6.07 26.21
CA ASN A 117 -4.44 -5.51 26.88
C ASN A 117 -4.56 -3.98 26.67
N ARG A 118 -3.60 -3.36 25.97
CA ARG A 118 -3.53 -1.91 25.71
C ARG A 118 -3.38 -1.56 24.22
N LEU A 119 -3.36 -2.55 23.32
CA LEU A 119 -3.29 -2.29 21.89
C LEU A 119 -4.60 -1.69 21.39
N THR A 120 -4.52 -0.55 20.72
CA THR A 120 -5.65 0.09 20.03
C THR A 120 -5.23 0.42 18.61
N ALA A 121 -6.16 0.75 17.70
CA ALA A 121 -5.76 1.15 16.35
C ALA A 121 -5.01 2.50 16.31
N ALA A 122 -5.02 3.27 17.41
CA ALA A 122 -4.19 4.47 17.57
C ALA A 122 -2.78 4.17 18.10
N THR A 123 -2.54 3.01 18.74
CA THR A 123 -1.23 2.58 19.28
C THR A 123 -0.62 1.40 18.52
N ALA A 124 -1.28 0.90 17.47
CA ALA A 124 -0.86 -0.26 16.70
C ALA A 124 0.51 -0.04 15.99
N PRO A 125 1.41 -1.04 16.03
CA PRO A 125 2.71 -0.98 15.36
C PRO A 125 2.57 -1.12 13.85
N ARG A 126 3.42 -0.41 13.09
CA ARG A 126 3.28 -0.33 11.63
C ARG A 126 3.59 -1.66 10.94
N LEU A 127 2.74 -2.04 9.99
CA LEU A 127 2.88 -3.28 9.24
C LEU A 127 4.12 -3.30 8.33
N GLY A 128 4.91 -4.37 8.44
CA GLY A 128 6.11 -4.62 7.65
C GLY A 128 5.81 -5.35 6.33
N ALA A 129 6.68 -6.26 5.92
CA ALA A 129 6.51 -7.07 4.72
C ALA A 129 5.49 -8.20 4.92
N VAL A 130 4.66 -8.47 3.90
CA VAL A 130 3.84 -9.69 3.85
C VAL A 130 4.77 -10.90 3.69
N VAL A 131 4.56 -11.92 4.52
CA VAL A 131 5.41 -13.13 4.56
C VAL A 131 4.71 -14.37 4.01
N GLY A 132 3.38 -14.34 3.90
CA GLY A 132 2.59 -15.33 3.19
C GLY A 132 1.14 -14.89 3.00
N SER A 133 0.50 -15.36 1.93
CA SER A 133 -0.88 -15.04 1.57
C SER A 133 -1.63 -16.32 1.21
N ILE A 134 -2.88 -16.46 1.65
CA ILE A 134 -3.72 -17.64 1.38
C ILE A 134 -5.07 -17.18 0.82
N ALA A 135 -5.54 -17.83 -0.24
CA ALA A 135 -6.87 -17.63 -0.80
C ALA A 135 -7.79 -18.83 -0.44
N PRO A 136 -8.49 -18.78 0.71
CA PRO A 136 -9.35 -19.88 1.15
C PRO A 136 -10.66 -19.95 0.36
N ARG A 137 -11.35 -21.09 0.45
CA ARG A 137 -12.66 -21.34 -0.14
C ARG A 137 -13.82 -20.95 0.80
N GLY A 138 -13.50 -20.61 2.05
CA GLY A 138 -14.35 -19.89 2.99
C GLY A 138 -14.60 -20.65 4.30
N TYR A 139 -14.57 -21.99 4.30
CA TYR A 139 -14.98 -22.79 5.47
C TYR A 139 -13.89 -23.69 6.04
N GLU A 140 -12.65 -23.56 5.55
CA GLU A 140 -11.45 -24.21 6.08
C GLU A 140 -11.38 -24.12 7.62
N SER A 141 -11.02 -25.22 8.28
CA SER A 141 -10.94 -25.31 9.75
C SER A 141 -9.76 -24.54 10.34
N ALA A 142 -8.68 -24.37 9.56
CA ALA A 142 -7.52 -23.58 9.91
C ALA A 142 -6.81 -23.05 8.66
N LEU A 143 -6.04 -21.97 8.83
CA LEU A 143 -5.04 -21.48 7.89
C LEU A 143 -3.62 -21.83 8.39
N ARG A 144 -2.66 -21.94 7.47
CA ARG A 144 -1.27 -22.37 7.73
C ARG A 144 -0.32 -21.56 6.85
N PHE A 145 0.56 -20.77 7.46
CA PHE A 145 1.51 -19.91 6.77
C PHE A 145 2.95 -20.37 7.02
N ASP A 146 3.76 -20.51 5.97
CA ASP A 146 5.21 -20.72 6.08
C ASP A 146 5.88 -19.42 6.56
N VAL A 147 6.55 -19.50 7.71
CA VAL A 147 7.30 -18.42 8.35
C VAL A 147 8.80 -18.76 8.50
N THR A 148 9.26 -19.83 7.84
CA THR A 148 10.66 -20.32 7.86
C THR A 148 11.66 -19.28 7.34
N LYS A 149 11.24 -18.42 6.39
CA LYS A 149 12.07 -17.31 5.90
C LYS A 149 12.38 -16.28 7.01
N VAL A 150 11.45 -16.08 7.95
CA VAL A 150 11.47 -15.07 9.02
C VAL A 150 12.18 -15.59 10.28
N ILE A 151 11.81 -16.80 10.72
CA ILE A 151 12.25 -17.38 11.99
C ILE A 151 13.58 -18.07 11.75
N ARG A 152 14.68 -17.37 12.03
CA ARG A 152 16.06 -17.82 11.76
C ARG A 152 16.92 -18.01 13.01
N LYS A 153 16.47 -17.51 14.16
CA LYS A 153 17.19 -17.54 15.45
C LYS A 153 16.17 -17.51 16.61
N SER A 154 16.62 -17.79 17.84
CA SER A 154 15.81 -17.51 19.03
C SER A 154 15.53 -16.01 19.17
N GLY A 155 14.35 -15.65 19.67
CA GLY A 155 13.91 -14.27 19.88
C GLY A 155 12.39 -14.13 19.90
N THR A 156 11.91 -12.93 20.22
CA THR A 156 10.49 -12.57 20.11
C THR A 156 10.19 -12.13 18.68
N TYR A 157 9.13 -12.69 18.10
CA TYR A 157 8.62 -12.33 16.77
C TYR A 157 7.18 -11.82 16.89
N ALA A 158 6.81 -10.85 16.06
CA ALA A 158 5.44 -10.37 15.94
C ALA A 158 4.94 -10.46 14.49
N PHE A 159 3.66 -10.78 14.36
CA PHE A 159 2.96 -10.87 13.07
C PHE A 159 1.60 -10.17 13.17
N ALA A 160 1.07 -9.75 12.03
CA ALA A 160 -0.30 -9.28 11.88
C ALA A 160 -1.04 -10.11 10.84
N VAL A 161 -2.35 -10.28 11.02
CA VAL A 161 -3.23 -10.95 10.06
C VAL A 161 -4.19 -9.91 9.47
N THR A 162 -4.19 -9.79 8.15
CA THR A 162 -5.07 -8.88 7.41
C THR A 162 -5.95 -9.66 6.45
N ALA A 163 -7.06 -9.06 6.03
CA ALA A 163 -7.84 -9.54 4.90
C ALA A 163 -8.24 -8.32 4.03
N PRO A 164 -7.77 -8.20 2.78
CA PRO A 164 -7.99 -7.04 1.91
C PRO A 164 -9.44 -6.95 1.38
N THR A 165 -10.38 -6.61 2.27
CA THR A 165 -11.82 -6.52 2.00
C THR A 165 -12.45 -5.47 2.91
N GLY A 166 -13.36 -4.65 2.38
CA GLY A 166 -14.13 -3.68 3.18
C GLY A 166 -15.43 -4.23 3.79
N ALA A 167 -15.83 -5.45 3.40
CA ALA A 167 -17.20 -5.95 3.56
C ALA A 167 -17.30 -7.32 4.27
N SER A 168 -16.21 -7.84 4.83
CA SER A 168 -16.18 -9.13 5.52
C SER A 168 -14.99 -9.26 6.48
N ILE A 169 -15.21 -9.98 7.59
CA ILE A 169 -14.21 -10.24 8.62
C ILE A 169 -14.01 -11.76 8.76
N ALA A 170 -12.76 -12.20 8.69
CA ALA A 170 -12.35 -13.50 9.20
C ALA A 170 -12.32 -13.48 10.73
N ARG A 171 -12.91 -14.50 11.38
CA ARG A 171 -12.74 -14.74 12.82
C ARG A 171 -11.88 -15.98 13.08
N PHE A 172 -10.82 -15.81 13.84
CA PHE A 172 -9.92 -16.88 14.30
C PHE A 172 -10.06 -17.09 15.81
N ILE A 173 -9.65 -18.25 16.31
CA ILE A 173 -9.64 -18.55 17.75
C ILE A 173 -8.50 -17.75 18.41
N ALA A 174 -8.76 -17.11 19.54
CA ALA A 174 -7.76 -16.44 20.36
C ALA A 174 -7.17 -17.40 21.43
N ARG A 175 -6.04 -17.04 22.05
CA ARG A 175 -5.49 -17.75 23.21
C ARG A 175 -6.49 -17.85 24.37
N ASP A 176 -7.28 -16.80 24.57
CA ASP A 176 -8.20 -16.66 25.70
C ASP A 176 -9.58 -17.30 25.46
N ASP A 177 -9.74 -18.06 24.36
CA ASP A 177 -10.91 -18.90 24.14
C ASP A 177 -10.94 -20.14 25.05
N LEU A 178 -12.15 -20.65 25.33
CA LEU A 178 -12.34 -21.88 26.10
C LEU A 178 -11.73 -23.12 25.42
N VAL A 179 -11.43 -23.06 24.12
CA VAL A 179 -10.74 -24.12 23.35
C VAL A 179 -9.28 -23.73 23.07
N ALA A 180 -8.56 -23.25 24.08
CA ALA A 180 -7.15 -22.83 24.04
C ALA A 180 -6.18 -23.83 23.34
N ALA A 181 -6.53 -25.13 23.27
CA ALA A 181 -5.83 -26.13 22.45
C ALA A 181 -5.85 -25.86 20.92
N LYS A 182 -6.53 -24.79 20.47
CA LYS A 182 -6.58 -24.31 19.07
C LYS A 182 -6.07 -22.87 18.91
N ALA A 183 -5.47 -22.29 19.96
CA ALA A 183 -4.87 -20.97 19.93
C ALA A 183 -3.79 -20.85 18.83
N PRO A 184 -3.49 -19.63 18.32
CA PRO A 184 -2.45 -19.43 17.33
C PRO A 184 -1.12 -20.07 17.76
N THR A 185 -0.54 -20.89 16.89
CA THR A 185 0.59 -21.76 17.24
C THR A 185 1.56 -21.85 16.08
N ILE A 186 2.86 -21.76 16.36
CA ILE A 186 3.93 -22.03 15.39
C ILE A 186 4.46 -23.44 15.61
N THR A 187 4.40 -24.30 14.58
CA THR A 187 5.09 -25.60 14.58
C THR A 187 6.45 -25.44 13.91
N ILE A 188 7.53 -25.86 14.58
CA ILE A 188 8.91 -25.71 14.11
C ILE A 188 9.55 -27.08 13.97
N SER A 189 10.02 -27.45 12.78
CA SER A 189 10.68 -28.74 12.47
C SER A 189 12.18 -28.59 12.25
N PHE A 190 12.96 -29.48 12.85
CA PHE A 190 14.42 -29.49 12.76
C PHE A 190 14.96 -30.68 11.95
N ASP A 191 16.20 -30.56 11.48
CA ASP A 191 16.95 -31.71 11.00
C ASP A 191 17.54 -32.45 12.23
N PRO A 192 17.27 -33.75 12.42
CA PRO A 192 17.78 -34.49 13.58
C PRO A 192 19.31 -34.57 13.65
N ALA A 193 20.04 -34.41 12.52
CA ALA A 193 21.49 -34.38 12.53
C ALA A 193 22.04 -33.09 13.16
N ALA A 194 21.35 -31.96 12.97
CA ALA A 194 21.77 -30.66 13.51
C ALA A 194 21.61 -30.58 15.04
N THR A 195 20.59 -31.21 15.61
CA THR A 195 20.39 -31.26 17.06
C THR A 195 21.39 -32.18 17.77
N ALA A 196 21.76 -33.31 17.18
CA ALA A 196 22.67 -34.27 17.78
C ALA A 196 24.09 -33.67 18.03
N SER A 197 24.65 -33.00 17.02
CA SER A 197 25.99 -32.41 17.10
C SER A 197 26.13 -31.29 18.13
N ALA A 198 25.02 -30.65 18.55
CA ALA A 198 25.05 -29.65 19.60
C ALA A 198 25.13 -30.27 21.00
N SER A 199 24.40 -31.36 21.24
CA SER A 199 24.38 -32.05 22.53
C SER A 199 25.71 -32.73 22.86
N SER A 200 26.48 -33.17 21.86
CA SER A 200 27.84 -33.69 22.07
C SER A 200 28.80 -32.61 22.60
N THR A 201 28.70 -31.38 22.10
CA THR A 201 29.63 -30.29 22.46
C THR A 201 29.45 -29.83 23.90
N SER A 202 28.22 -29.82 24.42
CA SER A 202 27.96 -29.45 25.83
C SER A 202 28.42 -30.50 26.85
N VAL A 203 28.64 -31.75 26.42
CA VAL A 203 29.16 -32.83 27.29
C VAL A 203 30.69 -32.89 27.26
N ALA A 204 31.34 -32.47 26.16
CA ALA A 204 32.80 -32.36 26.09
C ALA A 204 33.37 -31.34 27.11
N SER A 205 32.74 -30.17 27.26
CA SER A 205 33.24 -29.10 28.14
C SER A 205 33.14 -29.36 29.65
N SER A 206 32.72 -30.56 30.09
CA SER A 206 32.68 -30.95 31.51
C SER A 206 33.62 -32.11 31.87
N MET A 207 34.49 -32.56 30.95
CA MET A 207 35.42 -33.68 31.18
C MET A 207 36.89 -33.45 30.74
N GLU A 208 37.39 -32.21 30.81
CA GLU A 208 38.83 -31.92 30.95
C GLU A 208 39.02 -30.93 32.10
N SER A 209 39.48 -31.28 33.31
CA SER A 209 40.61 -32.11 33.80
C SER A 209 41.72 -31.22 34.34
N SER A 210 42.00 -31.36 35.65
CA SER A 210 43.00 -30.56 36.37
C SER A 210 44.40 -31.18 36.29
N ALA A 211 45.34 -30.53 35.59
CA ALA A 211 46.79 -30.76 35.72
C ALA A 211 47.55 -29.45 35.39
N VAL A 212 48.18 -28.78 36.35
CA VAL A 212 49.59 -28.96 36.77
C VAL A 212 50.59 -28.61 35.66
N SER A 213 51.18 -27.41 35.77
CA SER A 213 52.38 -26.99 35.01
C SER A 213 53.66 -27.54 35.65
N PRO A 214 54.74 -27.67 34.86
CA PRO A 214 55.90 -26.81 35.09
C PRO A 214 56.42 -26.14 33.81
N GLY A 215 57.21 -25.06 33.95
CA GLY A 215 57.68 -24.23 32.83
C GLY A 215 59.14 -24.47 32.39
N GLY A 216 59.52 -23.83 31.28
CA GLY A 216 60.87 -23.77 30.72
C GLY A 216 61.03 -22.59 29.75
N VAL A 217 62.25 -22.10 29.53
CA VAL A 217 62.53 -20.81 28.87
C VAL A 217 63.49 -20.97 27.69
N THR A 218 63.24 -20.32 26.54
CA THR A 218 64.22 -19.55 25.73
C THR A 218 63.60 -18.94 24.45
N VAL A 219 64.29 -17.96 23.85
CA VAL A 219 63.91 -17.18 22.65
C VAL A 219 65.12 -17.10 21.72
N PRO A 220 64.95 -17.24 20.38
CA PRO A 220 65.47 -16.20 19.47
C PRO A 220 64.61 -15.93 18.21
N GLU A 221 64.75 -14.71 17.67
CA GLU A 221 64.44 -14.29 16.28
C GLU A 221 65.78 -14.05 15.51
N PRO A 222 65.87 -13.69 14.19
CA PRO A 222 64.87 -13.03 13.32
C PRO A 222 64.76 -13.53 11.84
N PHE A 223 64.04 -12.75 11.03
CA PHE A 223 63.74 -12.79 9.57
C PHE A 223 64.89 -13.08 8.57
N PRO A 224 64.54 -13.48 7.31
CA PRO A 224 64.54 -12.51 6.19
C PRO A 224 63.21 -12.45 5.37
N SER A 225 63.19 -11.80 4.20
CA SER A 225 62.05 -11.02 3.67
C SER A 225 61.58 -11.28 2.21
N LEU A 226 60.58 -10.48 1.76
CA LEU A 226 59.77 -10.54 0.52
C LEU A 226 60.50 -10.16 -0.79
N PRO A 227 59.82 -10.27 -1.96
CA PRO A 227 59.42 -9.01 -2.64
C PRO A 227 58.00 -9.00 -3.28
N PRO A 228 57.35 -7.83 -3.41
CA PRO A 228 56.08 -7.62 -4.12
C PRO A 228 56.25 -7.08 -5.57
N TRP A 229 55.15 -6.98 -6.33
CA TRP A 229 55.08 -6.34 -7.66
C TRP A 229 54.16 -5.09 -7.65
N PRO A 230 54.33 -4.11 -8.57
CA PRO A 230 54.13 -2.70 -8.22
C PRO A 230 52.86 -2.00 -8.76
N LEU A 231 52.48 -0.92 -8.08
CA LEU A 231 51.65 0.17 -8.60
C LEU A 231 52.48 1.12 -9.48
N GLY A 232 51.82 1.81 -10.43
CA GLY A 232 52.45 2.85 -11.25
C GLY A 232 51.71 4.19 -11.17
N THR A 233 52.45 5.29 -11.07
CA THR A 233 51.95 6.68 -11.09
C THR A 233 52.78 7.55 -12.07
N PRO A 234 52.25 8.68 -12.59
CA PRO A 234 52.81 9.35 -13.77
C PRO A 234 53.53 10.69 -13.50
N THR A 235 54.54 11.03 -14.31
CA THR A 235 55.09 12.40 -14.40
C THR A 235 55.79 12.72 -15.73
N SER A 236 55.79 14.02 -16.08
CA SER A 236 56.68 14.78 -17.01
C SER A 236 56.45 14.80 -18.55
N LEU A 237 56.66 16.01 -19.10
CA LEU A 237 56.71 16.52 -20.50
C LEU A 237 58.21 16.71 -20.93
N PRO A 238 58.64 17.20 -22.13
CA PRO A 238 58.00 18.05 -23.18
C PRO A 238 58.38 17.60 -24.65
N PRO A 239 58.47 18.42 -25.75
CA PRO A 239 58.09 19.83 -26.03
C PRO A 239 57.36 20.18 -27.39
N SER A 240 56.66 21.33 -27.38
CA SER A 240 56.48 22.41 -28.41
C SER A 240 56.23 22.21 -29.93
N LEU A 241 55.01 22.58 -30.39
CA LEU A 241 54.64 23.49 -31.53
C LEU A 241 54.96 23.11 -33.01
N PRO A 242 54.39 23.77 -34.07
CA PRO A 242 53.34 24.83 -34.15
C PRO A 242 52.14 24.53 -35.10
N GLY A 243 51.09 25.39 -35.14
CA GLY A 243 50.12 25.45 -36.27
C GLY A 243 48.73 26.07 -35.97
N LEU A 244 48.30 27.06 -36.77
CA LEU A 244 46.95 27.71 -36.81
C LEU A 244 46.31 27.46 -38.21
N PRO A 245 44.99 27.67 -38.50
CA PRO A 245 44.12 28.74 -37.96
C PRO A 245 42.61 28.43 -37.69
N SER A 246 41.90 29.41 -37.12
CA SER A 246 40.41 29.58 -37.16
C SER A 246 40.03 30.51 -38.33
N PRO A 247 38.79 30.57 -38.90
CA PRO A 247 37.49 30.83 -38.22
C PRO A 247 36.30 30.07 -38.90
N PRO A 248 35.00 30.48 -38.88
CA PRO A 248 34.27 31.52 -38.11
C PRO A 248 32.98 31.04 -37.40
N ASN A 249 32.33 31.95 -36.67
CA ASN A 249 30.99 31.77 -36.08
C ASN A 249 29.86 31.73 -37.13
N PRO A 250 28.85 30.86 -36.97
CA PRO A 250 27.55 31.02 -37.60
C PRO A 250 26.55 31.75 -36.68
N THR A 251 26.31 33.04 -36.93
CA THR A 251 25.12 33.73 -36.42
C THR A 251 23.89 33.23 -37.17
N PHE A 252 22.87 32.70 -36.48
CA PHE A 252 21.60 32.34 -37.11
C PHE A 252 20.47 33.29 -36.72
N SER A 253 19.74 33.76 -37.73
CA SER A 253 18.64 34.71 -37.60
C SER A 253 17.36 34.05 -37.09
N MET A 254 16.59 34.78 -36.29
CA MET A 254 15.21 34.42 -35.97
C MET A 254 14.32 34.56 -37.21
N SER A 255 13.48 33.58 -37.48
CA SER A 255 12.40 33.64 -38.48
C SER A 255 11.25 32.72 -38.05
N PRO A 256 10.00 33.02 -38.47
CA PRO A 256 8.84 32.78 -37.60
C PRO A 256 8.34 31.33 -37.53
N LEU A 257 7.63 31.06 -36.44
CA LEU A 257 6.95 29.79 -36.13
C LEU A 257 5.98 29.35 -37.26
N PRO A 258 5.97 28.08 -37.66
CA PRO A 258 4.87 27.52 -38.44
C PRO A 258 3.58 27.46 -37.60
N PRO A 259 2.39 27.51 -38.24
CA PRO A 259 1.11 27.61 -37.54
C PRO A 259 0.74 26.34 -36.75
N LYS A 260 -0.04 26.52 -35.66
CA LYS A 260 -0.64 25.41 -34.90
C LYS A 260 -1.54 24.57 -35.81
N LEU A 261 -1.25 23.27 -35.91
CA LEU A 261 -2.21 22.28 -36.43
C LEU A 261 -3.25 21.91 -35.36
N PRO A 262 -4.49 21.54 -35.74
CA PRO A 262 -5.62 21.46 -34.82
C PRO A 262 -5.58 20.24 -33.89
N SER A 263 -5.97 20.45 -32.64
CA SER A 263 -6.07 19.42 -31.61
C SER A 263 -7.42 18.68 -31.67
N THR A 264 -7.58 17.77 -32.63
CA THR A 264 -8.79 16.92 -32.74
C THR A 264 -8.42 15.46 -32.95
N TRP A 265 -8.43 14.67 -31.88
CA TRP A 265 -8.65 13.22 -31.97
C TRP A 265 -10.16 12.96 -32.21
N PRO A 266 -10.54 11.84 -32.85
CA PRO A 266 -11.93 11.57 -33.19
C PRO A 266 -12.81 11.40 -31.94
N PRO A 267 -14.11 11.73 -32.01
CA PRO A 267 -15.03 11.50 -30.92
C PRO A 267 -15.16 10.01 -30.61
N THR A 268 -15.27 9.67 -29.32
CA THR A 268 -15.70 8.32 -28.90
C THR A 268 -17.14 8.07 -29.37
N PRO A 269 -17.48 6.86 -29.86
CA PRO A 269 -18.84 6.56 -30.31
C PRO A 269 -19.85 6.63 -29.16
N SER A 270 -20.70 7.66 -29.19
CA SER A 270 -21.89 7.73 -28.34
C SER A 270 -23.02 6.88 -28.93
N GLY A 271 -23.59 5.99 -28.12
CA GLY A 271 -24.76 5.20 -28.47
C GLY A 271 -24.44 3.85 -29.13
N TRP A 272 -24.47 2.79 -28.32
CA TRP A 272 -24.95 1.47 -28.73
C TRP A 272 -26.11 1.09 -27.80
N PRO A 273 -27.18 0.46 -28.32
CA PRO A 273 -28.40 0.24 -27.55
C PRO A 273 -28.21 -0.80 -26.44
N ILE A 274 -28.96 -0.62 -25.36
CA ILE A 274 -29.15 -1.64 -24.32
C ILE A 274 -29.93 -2.81 -24.95
N PRO A 275 -29.48 -4.07 -24.80
CA PRO A 275 -30.32 -5.22 -25.11
C PRO A 275 -31.36 -5.41 -24.01
N ASP A 276 -32.65 -5.37 -24.37
CA ASP A 276 -33.75 -5.59 -23.44
C ASP A 276 -33.70 -7.00 -22.81
N PRO A 277 -34.17 -7.17 -21.55
CA PRO A 277 -34.17 -8.46 -20.88
C PRO A 277 -35.16 -9.45 -21.52
N PRO A 278 -34.84 -10.75 -21.56
CA PRO A 278 -35.70 -11.76 -22.16
C PRO A 278 -36.97 -12.01 -21.34
N SER A 279 -38.13 -11.89 -21.98
CA SER A 279 -39.43 -12.30 -21.45
C SER A 279 -39.77 -13.75 -21.85
N PRO A 280 -40.55 -14.50 -21.03
CA PRO A 280 -40.77 -15.94 -21.23
C PRO A 280 -41.74 -16.30 -22.37
N THR A 281 -41.64 -17.53 -22.84
CA THR A 281 -42.36 -18.07 -24.02
C THR A 281 -43.82 -18.48 -23.74
N GLY A 282 -44.75 -18.06 -24.61
CA GLY A 282 -46.12 -18.58 -24.72
C GLY A 282 -46.77 -18.15 -26.05
N PRO A 283 -47.50 -19.03 -26.79
CA PRO A 283 -47.88 -18.74 -28.19
C PRO A 283 -49.31 -18.21 -28.37
N GLY A 284 -49.55 -17.39 -29.42
CA GLY A 284 -50.92 -17.13 -29.90
C GLY A 284 -51.13 -15.94 -30.86
N VAL A 285 -50.98 -16.16 -32.17
CA VAL A 285 -51.57 -15.46 -33.36
C VAL A 285 -51.55 -13.90 -33.50
N PRO A 286 -51.52 -13.34 -34.73
CA PRO A 286 -51.22 -11.91 -34.97
C PRO A 286 -52.41 -11.03 -35.42
N SER A 287 -52.30 -9.71 -35.28
CA SER A 287 -52.94 -8.74 -36.19
C SER A 287 -52.35 -7.31 -36.13
N LEU A 288 -51.97 -6.80 -37.32
CA LEU A 288 -52.00 -5.42 -37.85
C LEU A 288 -51.60 -4.16 -37.04
N SER A 289 -50.87 -3.28 -37.75
CA SER A 289 -50.58 -1.84 -37.48
C SER A 289 -51.75 -0.93 -37.96
N PRO A 290 -51.70 0.44 -38.05
CA PRO A 290 -50.60 1.41 -37.80
C PRO A 290 -51.02 2.76 -37.14
N SER A 291 -50.14 3.78 -37.24
CA SER A 291 -50.43 5.24 -37.34
C SER A 291 -50.51 6.15 -36.09
N LEU A 292 -49.39 6.83 -35.81
CA LEU A 292 -49.11 8.29 -35.71
C LEU A 292 -50.12 9.33 -35.12
N PRO A 293 -49.61 10.49 -34.59
CA PRO A 293 -50.34 11.42 -33.69
C PRO A 293 -50.91 12.69 -34.38
N PRO A 294 -51.41 13.69 -33.61
CA PRO A 294 -50.56 14.87 -33.35
C PRO A 294 -50.68 15.52 -31.94
N SER A 295 -49.93 16.61 -31.73
CA SER A 295 -49.83 17.44 -30.52
C SER A 295 -50.82 18.63 -30.53
N LEU A 296 -51.11 19.25 -29.37
CA LEU A 296 -50.96 20.72 -29.11
C LEU A 296 -51.49 21.18 -27.72
N SER A 297 -51.00 22.35 -27.28
CA SER A 297 -51.42 23.16 -26.10
C SER A 297 -51.61 24.63 -26.58
N PRO A 298 -51.80 25.71 -25.76
CA PRO A 298 -52.05 25.82 -24.31
C PRO A 298 -53.09 26.89 -23.83
N SER A 299 -53.43 26.89 -22.53
CA SER A 299 -53.76 28.09 -21.68
C SER A 299 -55.02 28.96 -21.97
N PRO A 300 -55.40 29.92 -21.08
CA PRO A 300 -55.52 29.85 -19.60
C PRO A 300 -56.81 30.52 -19.03
N GLY A 301 -57.13 30.33 -17.74
CA GLY A 301 -58.11 31.18 -17.02
C GLY A 301 -58.51 30.70 -15.61
N GLY A 302 -58.70 31.64 -14.68
CA GLY A 302 -59.36 31.48 -13.37
C GLY A 302 -60.31 32.67 -13.12
N PRO A 303 -60.76 33.01 -11.88
CA PRO A 303 -60.44 32.43 -10.55
C PRO A 303 -61.70 32.11 -9.68
N GLY A 304 -61.52 31.63 -8.44
CA GLY A 304 -62.58 31.70 -7.39
C GLY A 304 -62.62 30.56 -6.35
N SER A 305 -62.82 30.93 -5.07
CA SER A 305 -63.14 30.06 -3.90
C SER A 305 -64.59 30.37 -3.42
N PRO A 306 -65.23 29.70 -2.42
CA PRO A 306 -64.75 28.69 -1.45
C PRO A 306 -65.69 27.45 -1.23
N SER A 307 -65.48 26.71 -0.13
CA SER A 307 -66.12 25.43 0.26
C SER A 307 -67.59 25.50 0.76
N PRO A 308 -68.26 24.33 0.89
CA PRO A 308 -68.81 23.90 2.20
C PRO A 308 -68.54 22.40 2.57
N SER A 309 -69.31 21.81 3.49
CA SER A 309 -68.93 20.66 4.38
C SER A 309 -69.89 19.42 4.38
N ASP A 310 -69.60 18.46 5.28
CA ASP A 310 -70.46 17.38 5.90
C ASP A 310 -70.50 15.98 5.22
N ALA A 311 -70.76 14.81 5.86
CA ALA A 311 -70.49 14.17 7.20
C ALA A 311 -70.96 12.65 7.12
N VAL A 312 -71.17 11.72 8.09
CA VAL A 312 -71.28 11.61 9.58
C VAL A 312 -70.99 10.15 10.09
N SER A 313 -69.93 9.88 10.90
CA SER A 313 -69.79 8.77 11.92
C SER A 313 -70.00 7.25 11.54
N PRO A 314 -69.85 6.22 12.45
CA PRO A 314 -69.69 6.19 13.93
C PRO A 314 -68.42 5.46 14.50
N SER A 315 -68.33 5.38 15.83
CA SER A 315 -67.22 4.85 16.67
C SER A 315 -67.74 3.90 17.79
N PRO A 316 -66.90 3.25 18.63
CA PRO A 316 -66.54 3.86 19.93
C PRO A 316 -65.16 3.51 20.58
N SER A 317 -64.55 4.52 21.24
CA SER A 317 -63.82 4.54 22.55
C SER A 317 -62.60 3.61 22.80
N GLU A 318 -61.62 3.86 23.69
CA GLU A 318 -61.29 4.83 24.80
C GLU A 318 -59.80 5.29 24.70
N PRO A 319 -59.16 6.17 25.55
CA PRO A 319 -59.50 6.66 26.92
C PRO A 319 -59.26 8.19 27.23
N GLY A 320 -59.34 8.61 28.52
CA GLY A 320 -59.00 9.95 29.07
C GLY A 320 -58.55 9.89 30.57
N SER A 321 -57.72 10.80 31.16
CA SER A 321 -57.83 12.27 31.48
C SER A 321 -58.38 12.53 32.91
N PRO A 322 -58.26 13.72 33.62
CA PRO A 322 -57.61 15.02 33.37
C PRO A 322 -56.84 15.65 34.61
N SER A 323 -56.96 16.96 34.92
CA SER A 323 -56.26 17.79 35.98
C SER A 323 -57.16 19.00 36.42
N PRO A 324 -56.79 20.14 37.12
CA PRO A 324 -55.49 20.73 37.62
C PRO A 324 -55.53 21.54 38.99
N SER A 325 -54.56 22.47 39.25
CA SER A 325 -54.63 23.71 40.13
C SER A 325 -54.52 23.60 41.69
N THR A 326 -54.19 24.61 42.56
CA THR A 326 -53.61 26.01 42.50
C THR A 326 -53.23 26.60 43.91
N SER A 327 -52.18 27.47 44.00
CA SER A 327 -51.89 28.67 44.89
C SER A 327 -52.18 28.72 46.43
N PRO A 328 -51.61 29.67 47.26
CA PRO A 328 -50.68 30.80 46.96
C PRO A 328 -49.48 31.07 47.97
N SER A 329 -48.73 32.16 47.71
CA SER A 329 -47.94 33.03 48.65
C SER A 329 -46.39 32.96 48.70
N GLU A 330 -45.78 34.11 49.06
CA GLU A 330 -44.38 34.60 48.90
C GLU A 330 -43.86 35.24 50.23
N PRO A 331 -42.70 35.96 50.36
CA PRO A 331 -41.52 36.19 49.49
C PRO A 331 -40.12 36.03 50.19
N GLY A 332 -38.99 36.27 49.48
CA GLY A 332 -37.68 36.53 50.12
C GLY A 332 -36.41 36.45 49.25
N LEU A 333 -35.79 37.60 48.92
CA LEU A 333 -34.46 37.83 48.29
C LEU A 333 -33.63 38.77 49.22
N PRO A 334 -32.33 39.18 48.99
CA PRO A 334 -31.61 39.27 47.69
C PRO A 334 -30.05 39.07 47.67
N SER A 335 -29.51 39.22 46.45
CA SER A 335 -28.26 39.93 46.03
C SER A 335 -26.81 39.48 46.34
N GLU A 336 -26.08 39.38 45.22
CA GLU A 336 -24.78 40.03 44.89
C GLU A 336 -23.41 39.40 45.22
N SER A 337 -22.53 39.57 44.22
CA SER A 337 -21.07 39.46 44.27
C SER A 337 -20.47 40.87 44.12
N PRO A 338 -19.22 41.11 44.56
CA PRO A 338 -18.22 41.44 43.55
C PRO A 338 -16.79 40.92 43.80
N SER A 339 -15.95 41.11 42.79
CA SER A 339 -14.53 40.74 42.71
C SER A 339 -13.61 41.52 43.67
N SER A 340 -12.53 40.89 44.16
CA SER A 340 -11.13 41.35 43.95
C SER A 340 -10.09 40.55 44.74
N SER A 341 -8.84 40.56 44.28
CA SER A 341 -7.64 40.16 45.03
C SER A 341 -6.90 41.40 45.56
N PRO A 342 -6.01 41.25 46.55
CA PRO A 342 -4.60 41.41 46.19
C PRO A 342 -3.64 40.44 46.91
N SER A 343 -2.35 40.51 46.52
CA SER A 343 -1.24 39.69 47.02
C SER A 343 -0.53 40.30 48.23
N SER A 344 0.00 39.46 49.12
CA SER A 344 1.19 39.79 49.92
C SER A 344 1.95 38.52 50.36
N SER A 345 3.28 38.58 50.28
CA SER A 345 4.20 37.60 50.89
C SER A 345 4.96 38.27 52.04
N PRO A 346 5.45 37.50 53.03
CA PRO A 346 6.87 37.69 53.36
C PRO A 346 7.67 36.41 53.66
N SER A 347 8.94 36.53 53.29
CA SER A 347 10.18 35.82 53.64
C SER A 347 10.28 34.85 54.85
N SER A 348 11.34 34.04 54.75
CA SER A 348 12.18 33.43 55.80
C SER A 348 11.91 31.99 56.29
N SER A 349 13.02 31.28 56.48
CA SER A 349 13.19 29.89 56.97
C SER A 349 13.89 29.96 58.36
N PRO A 350 14.27 28.85 59.06
CA PRO A 350 14.25 27.43 58.66
C PRO A 350 13.82 26.42 59.76
N SER A 351 14.10 25.14 59.50
CA SER A 351 14.22 23.98 60.42
C SER A 351 13.08 22.96 60.42
N GLY A 352 13.43 21.70 60.69
CA GLY A 352 12.49 20.57 60.83
C GLY A 352 12.44 19.60 59.64
N SER A 353 13.43 18.71 59.51
CA SER A 353 13.23 17.44 58.78
C SER A 353 12.66 16.39 59.75
N PRO A 354 11.76 15.50 59.29
CA PRO A 354 12.19 14.10 59.25
C PRO A 354 11.67 13.27 58.06
N SER A 355 12.54 12.36 57.59
CA SER A 355 12.21 11.01 57.12
C SER A 355 11.04 10.82 56.12
N ALA A 356 11.31 11.01 54.83
CA ALA A 356 10.49 10.41 53.77
C ALA A 356 10.90 8.96 53.50
N ALA A 357 9.94 8.04 53.37
CA ALA A 357 10.19 6.64 53.01
C ALA A 357 10.69 6.51 51.55
N PRO A 358 11.46 5.45 51.21
CA PRO A 358 11.89 5.23 49.83
C PRO A 358 10.68 4.92 48.94
N GLY A 359 10.33 5.90 48.08
CA GLY A 359 9.25 5.73 47.11
C GLY A 359 9.60 4.64 46.10
N SER A 360 8.73 3.63 45.98
CA SER A 360 8.87 2.60 44.95
C SER A 360 8.87 3.26 43.56
N PRO A 361 9.84 2.96 42.67
CA PRO A 361 9.91 3.60 41.37
C PRO A 361 8.70 3.17 40.51
N SER A 362 7.74 4.09 40.35
CA SER A 362 6.66 3.91 39.37
C SER A 362 7.29 3.72 37.98
N PRO A 363 7.03 2.59 37.29
CA PRO A 363 7.61 2.35 35.99
C PRO A 363 7.00 3.31 34.97
N SER A 364 7.74 4.37 34.62
CA SER A 364 7.45 5.19 33.45
C SER A 364 7.23 4.27 32.23
N PRO A 365 6.18 4.50 31.41
CA PRO A 365 5.94 3.68 30.24
C PRO A 365 7.16 3.75 29.33
N SER A 366 7.70 2.59 28.96
CA SER A 366 8.88 2.48 28.13
C SER A 366 8.56 2.85 26.68
N GLU A 367 8.65 4.14 26.37
CA GLU A 367 8.64 4.70 25.01
C GLU A 367 9.86 4.21 24.20
N ASN A 368 9.89 2.93 23.86
CA ASN A 368 10.61 2.46 22.68
C ASN A 368 9.71 2.74 21.47
N PRO A 369 9.97 3.79 20.68
CA PRO A 369 9.14 4.08 19.53
C PRO A 369 9.24 2.96 18.49
N ASP A 370 8.16 2.81 17.73
CA ASP A 370 8.08 1.92 16.57
C ASP A 370 9.33 2.09 15.67
N PRO A 371 10.01 1.02 15.24
CA PRO A 371 11.29 1.12 14.57
C PRO A 371 11.18 1.99 13.31
N LYS A 372 12.26 2.71 13.00
CA LYS A 372 12.31 3.58 11.82
C LYS A 372 12.15 2.72 10.56
N CYS A 373 11.22 3.09 9.70
CA CYS A 373 11.05 2.43 8.41
C CYS A 373 12.19 2.88 7.48
N GLU A 374 12.91 1.91 6.94
CA GLU A 374 14.10 2.10 6.09
C GLU A 374 13.82 1.56 4.69
N LEU A 375 14.44 2.15 3.67
CA LEU A 375 14.24 1.74 2.27
C LEU A 375 15.27 0.67 1.89
N GLY A 376 14.80 -0.50 1.45
CA GLY A 376 15.63 -1.54 0.85
C GLY A 376 16.10 -1.18 -0.57
N ALA A 377 16.95 -2.02 -1.16
CA ALA A 377 17.59 -1.76 -2.45
C ALA A 377 16.62 -1.52 -3.64
N ALA A 378 15.42 -2.09 -3.60
CA ALA A 378 14.36 -1.83 -4.57
C ALA A 378 13.41 -0.69 -4.13
N LEU A 379 13.87 0.26 -3.30
CA LEU A 379 13.11 1.34 -2.67
C LEU A 379 11.90 0.90 -1.81
N VAL A 380 11.81 -0.39 -1.45
CA VAL A 380 10.72 -0.93 -0.61
C VAL A 380 10.95 -0.54 0.86
N PRO A 381 10.04 0.22 1.50
CA PRO A 381 10.12 0.49 2.93
C PRO A 381 9.86 -0.75 3.79
N SER A 382 10.67 -0.92 4.84
CA SER A 382 10.57 -2.02 5.81
C SER A 382 9.30 -2.00 6.66
N CYS A 383 8.63 -0.85 6.78
CA CYS A 383 7.29 -0.68 7.32
C CYS A 383 6.58 0.54 6.69
N GLY A 384 5.25 0.57 6.76
CA GLY A 384 4.46 1.69 6.25
C GLY A 384 4.50 1.87 4.73
N VAL A 385 4.19 3.09 4.27
CA VAL A 385 3.95 3.46 2.87
C VAL A 385 4.62 4.80 2.52
N LEU A 386 5.39 4.85 1.44
CA LEU A 386 5.91 6.08 0.84
C LEU A 386 4.76 6.93 0.27
N TRP A 387 4.66 8.19 0.68
CA TRP A 387 3.55 9.09 0.30
C TRP A 387 3.99 10.21 -0.64
N GLY A 388 3.34 10.37 -1.79
CA GLY A 388 3.75 11.33 -2.83
C GLY A 388 2.61 12.11 -3.49
N VAL A 389 2.98 12.86 -4.54
CA VAL A 389 2.04 13.61 -5.37
C VAL A 389 2.54 13.77 -6.82
N ALA A 390 1.60 13.85 -7.76
CA ALA A 390 1.73 14.46 -9.10
C ALA A 390 1.06 15.85 -9.08
N PRO A 391 1.75 16.93 -8.65
CA PRO A 391 1.11 18.17 -8.22
C PRO A 391 0.85 19.13 -9.38
N ALA A 392 -0.29 19.83 -9.34
CA ALA A 392 -0.75 20.77 -10.38
C ALA A 392 -0.70 20.16 -11.79
N SER A 393 -1.06 18.88 -11.91
CA SER A 393 -1.11 18.15 -13.18
C SER A 393 -2.14 18.78 -14.13
N HIS A 394 -1.89 18.69 -15.44
CA HIS A 394 -2.63 19.42 -16.48
C HIS A 394 -2.65 20.96 -16.31
N THR A 395 -1.58 21.55 -15.75
CA THR A 395 -1.38 23.01 -15.71
C THR A 395 0.02 23.41 -16.19
N ASP A 396 0.19 24.70 -16.52
CA ASP A 396 1.48 25.33 -16.82
C ASP A 396 2.26 25.79 -15.57
N VAL A 397 1.82 25.42 -14.35
CA VAL A 397 2.52 25.81 -13.12
C VAL A 397 3.93 25.17 -13.09
N PRO A 398 5.00 25.96 -12.90
CA PRO A 398 6.37 25.42 -12.85
C PRO A 398 6.51 24.32 -11.78
N ARG A 399 7.15 23.21 -12.12
CA ARG A 399 7.15 22.00 -11.28
C ARG A 399 7.77 22.22 -9.90
N ARG A 400 8.80 23.06 -9.79
CA ARG A 400 9.35 23.51 -8.48
C ARG A 400 8.33 24.26 -7.63
N GLN A 401 7.46 25.07 -8.24
CA GLN A 401 6.42 25.82 -7.55
C GLN A 401 5.26 24.92 -7.13
N ALA A 402 4.77 24.07 -8.04
CA ALA A 402 3.66 23.15 -7.80
C ALA A 402 3.86 22.26 -6.56
N ILE A 403 5.06 21.71 -6.35
CA ILE A 403 5.35 20.91 -5.15
C ILE A 403 5.46 21.77 -3.88
N VAL A 404 5.96 23.01 -3.95
CA VAL A 404 5.99 23.93 -2.81
C VAL A 404 4.58 24.33 -2.39
N ASP A 405 3.70 24.64 -3.34
CA ASP A 405 2.30 25.01 -3.09
C ASP A 405 1.50 23.82 -2.54
N PHE A 406 1.72 22.61 -3.05
CA PHE A 406 1.09 21.39 -2.52
C PHE A 406 1.57 21.08 -1.10
N GLU A 407 2.88 21.12 -0.82
CA GLU A 407 3.40 20.89 0.52
C GLU A 407 2.95 21.97 1.53
N THR A 408 2.84 23.22 1.09
CA THR A 408 2.38 24.35 1.92
C THR A 408 0.89 24.24 2.23
N SER A 409 0.06 23.94 1.22
CA SER A 409 -1.38 23.76 1.40
C SER A 409 -1.71 22.51 2.22
N THR A 410 -1.01 21.39 2.02
CA THR A 410 -1.21 20.15 2.80
C THR A 410 -0.48 20.13 4.14
N GLY A 411 0.43 21.07 4.41
CA GLY A 411 1.25 21.10 5.63
C GLY A 411 2.13 19.86 5.81
N ARG A 412 2.50 19.19 4.71
CA ARG A 412 3.24 17.92 4.69
C ARG A 412 4.26 17.90 3.55
N ARG A 413 5.51 17.55 3.86
CA ARG A 413 6.54 17.19 2.86
C ARG A 413 6.18 15.88 2.18
N GLN A 414 6.35 15.80 0.87
CA GLN A 414 6.11 14.57 0.11
C GLN A 414 7.39 13.73 -0.01
N ALA A 415 7.26 12.40 0.09
CA ALA A 415 8.37 11.45 -0.03
C ALA A 415 8.65 11.08 -1.50
N LEU A 416 7.64 11.21 -2.36
CA LEU A 416 7.64 10.90 -3.79
C LEU A 416 7.13 12.11 -4.60
N PHE A 417 7.77 12.39 -5.74
CA PHE A 417 7.31 13.33 -6.75
C PHE A 417 7.15 12.61 -8.09
N HIS A 418 5.96 12.68 -8.68
CA HIS A 418 5.59 11.97 -9.90
C HIS A 418 5.54 12.92 -11.09
N ALA A 419 6.22 12.54 -12.18
CA ALA A 419 6.36 13.32 -13.41
C ALA A 419 6.14 12.48 -14.67
N TYR A 420 5.81 13.14 -15.78
CA TYR A 420 5.41 12.51 -17.03
C TYR A 420 6.22 13.08 -18.20
N HIS A 421 6.71 12.18 -19.05
CA HIS A 421 7.51 12.49 -20.23
C HIS A 421 6.88 11.86 -21.48
N ARG A 422 7.03 12.52 -22.63
CA ARG A 422 6.47 12.06 -23.91
C ARG A 422 7.48 12.19 -25.04
N GLY A 423 7.34 11.34 -26.05
CA GLY A 423 8.23 11.33 -27.22
C GLY A 423 9.70 11.16 -26.83
N GLU A 424 10.57 12.00 -27.39
CA GLU A 424 12.04 11.94 -27.16
C GLU A 424 12.56 12.98 -26.14
N GLN A 425 11.71 13.41 -25.19
CA GLN A 425 12.16 14.24 -24.06
C GLN A 425 13.21 13.49 -23.21
N LEU A 426 14.32 14.14 -22.87
CA LEU A 426 15.30 13.60 -21.91
C LEU A 426 14.85 13.88 -20.47
N PHE A 427 15.00 12.90 -19.58
CA PHE A 427 14.58 12.97 -18.18
C PHE A 427 15.55 12.20 -17.26
N PRO A 428 15.60 12.51 -15.94
CA PRO A 428 14.90 13.61 -15.27
C PRO A 428 15.39 14.99 -15.73
N THR A 429 14.48 15.96 -15.73
CA THR A 429 14.77 17.36 -16.09
C THR A 429 15.54 18.07 -14.97
N PRO A 430 16.21 19.22 -15.25
CA PRO A 430 16.88 19.99 -14.21
C PRO A 430 15.96 20.41 -13.05
N ASP A 431 14.67 20.62 -13.32
CA ASP A 431 13.64 20.90 -12.31
C ASP A 431 13.36 19.67 -11.44
N GLU A 432 13.17 18.48 -12.02
CA GLU A 432 13.02 17.22 -11.27
C GLU A 432 14.26 16.87 -10.44
N ILE A 433 15.46 17.09 -10.97
CA ILE A 433 16.73 16.87 -10.25
C ILE A 433 16.83 17.82 -9.04
N ALA A 434 16.47 19.11 -9.21
CA ALA A 434 16.45 20.09 -8.12
C ALA A 434 15.34 19.80 -7.09
N ILE A 435 14.22 19.22 -7.52
CA ILE A 435 13.13 18.72 -6.66
C ILE A 435 13.61 17.54 -5.80
N ALA A 436 14.24 16.54 -6.43
CA ALA A 436 14.73 15.34 -5.76
C ALA A 436 15.86 15.64 -4.76
N ARG A 437 16.82 16.47 -5.17
CA ARG A 437 18.06 16.81 -4.42
C ARG A 437 17.94 18.06 -3.55
N ASN A 438 16.72 18.55 -3.29
CA ASN A 438 16.51 19.62 -2.32
C ASN A 438 17.00 19.17 -0.93
N ALA A 439 17.95 19.90 -0.32
CA ALA A 439 18.70 19.43 0.84
C ALA A 439 17.82 19.20 2.09
N ASP A 440 16.87 20.10 2.35
CA ASP A 440 15.96 20.03 3.51
C ASP A 440 14.80 19.05 3.26
N LYS A 441 14.41 18.90 1.99
CA LYS A 441 13.26 18.11 1.55
C LYS A 441 13.59 17.12 0.43
N PRO A 442 14.56 16.20 0.59
CA PRO A 442 14.89 15.23 -0.45
C PRO A 442 13.69 14.30 -0.71
N ARG A 443 13.48 13.91 -1.97
CA ARG A 443 12.36 13.04 -2.36
C ARG A 443 12.72 12.15 -3.54
N LEU A 444 12.10 10.98 -3.59
CA LEU A 444 12.24 10.06 -4.70
C LEU A 444 11.47 10.59 -5.91
N LEU A 445 11.97 10.34 -7.11
CA LEU A 445 11.24 10.58 -8.34
C LEU A 445 10.51 9.30 -8.75
N PHE A 446 9.32 9.46 -9.34
CA PHE A 446 8.72 8.47 -10.22
C PHE A 446 8.49 9.13 -11.59
N LEU A 447 9.17 8.63 -12.61
CA LEU A 447 9.17 9.17 -13.96
C LEU A 447 8.42 8.23 -14.91
N SER A 448 7.33 8.71 -15.49
CA SER A 448 6.44 7.96 -16.37
C SER A 448 6.62 8.39 -17.82
N TRP A 449 7.10 7.49 -18.69
CA TRP A 449 7.40 7.83 -20.09
C TRP A 449 6.43 7.17 -21.08
N LYS A 450 5.61 7.96 -21.79
CA LYS A 450 4.69 7.48 -22.85
C LYS A 450 5.30 7.84 -24.23
N PRO A 451 6.04 6.93 -24.90
CA PRO A 451 6.57 7.15 -26.25
C PRO A 451 5.46 7.45 -27.27
N THR A 452 5.79 8.29 -28.25
CA THR A 452 4.84 8.77 -29.28
C THR A 452 5.33 8.58 -30.72
N THR A 453 6.60 8.23 -30.93
CA THR A 453 7.23 8.13 -32.27
C THR A 453 7.01 6.77 -32.94
N PHE A 454 6.85 5.71 -32.15
CA PHE A 454 6.84 4.32 -32.60
C PHE A 454 5.77 3.51 -31.85
N ASN A 455 5.18 2.51 -32.51
CA ASN A 455 4.31 1.54 -31.83
C ASN A 455 5.11 0.57 -30.95
N TRP A 456 4.44 -0.15 -30.05
CA TRP A 456 5.14 -1.05 -29.12
C TRP A 456 5.96 -2.13 -29.84
N ALA A 457 5.47 -2.71 -30.94
CA ALA A 457 6.22 -3.70 -31.70
C ALA A 457 7.42 -3.12 -32.46
N GLU A 458 7.44 -1.82 -32.75
CA GLU A 458 8.61 -1.12 -33.29
C GLU A 458 9.65 -0.84 -32.20
N ILE A 459 9.21 -0.41 -31.01
CA ILE A 459 10.07 -0.23 -29.84
C ILE A 459 10.75 -1.57 -29.48
N ALA A 460 9.98 -2.66 -29.45
CA ALA A 460 10.47 -4.03 -29.24
C ALA A 460 11.40 -4.58 -30.35
N ARG A 461 11.66 -3.81 -31.42
CA ARG A 461 12.62 -4.10 -32.50
C ARG A 461 13.73 -3.05 -32.56
N GLY A 462 13.99 -2.35 -31.46
CA GLY A 462 15.08 -1.39 -31.33
C GLY A 462 14.89 -0.04 -32.03
N ARG A 463 13.69 0.29 -32.52
CA ARG A 463 13.45 1.56 -33.23
C ARG A 463 13.67 2.79 -32.35
N ALA A 464 13.53 2.64 -31.02
CA ALA A 464 13.78 3.71 -30.04
C ALA A 464 15.23 3.80 -29.55
N ASP A 465 16.14 2.88 -29.93
CA ASP A 465 17.42 2.71 -29.22
C ASP A 465 18.36 3.90 -29.35
N ALA A 466 18.28 4.64 -30.46
CA ALA A 466 18.99 5.89 -30.66
C ALA A 466 18.52 7.02 -29.71
N TYR A 467 17.29 6.95 -29.18
CA TYR A 467 16.81 7.80 -28.10
C TYR A 467 17.21 7.22 -26.73
N LEU A 468 17.01 5.91 -26.50
CA LEU A 468 17.36 5.25 -25.24
C LEU A 468 18.86 5.41 -24.91
N ALA A 469 19.75 5.43 -25.91
CA ALA A 469 21.17 5.73 -25.72
C ALA A 469 21.43 7.16 -25.22
N ARG A 470 20.70 8.16 -25.72
CA ARG A 470 20.80 9.55 -25.27
C ARG A 470 20.20 9.72 -23.87
N LEU A 471 19.06 9.06 -23.60
CA LEU A 471 18.41 9.02 -22.30
C LEU A 471 19.32 8.39 -21.24
N ALA A 472 19.90 7.22 -21.52
CA ALA A 472 20.84 6.56 -20.61
C ALA A 472 22.09 7.43 -20.35
N ALA A 473 22.66 8.07 -21.38
CA ALA A 473 23.78 8.99 -21.21
C ALA A 473 23.41 10.21 -20.34
N HIS A 474 22.22 10.78 -20.55
CA HIS A 474 21.69 11.88 -19.74
C HIS A 474 21.52 11.48 -18.27
N ILE A 475 20.91 10.32 -17.99
CA ILE A 475 20.70 9.83 -16.63
C ILE A 475 22.05 9.61 -15.93
N ARG A 476 22.98 8.85 -16.54
CA ARG A 476 24.31 8.60 -15.93
C ARG A 476 25.11 9.88 -15.65
N ALA A 477 24.98 10.89 -16.51
CA ALA A 477 25.71 12.16 -16.35
C ALA A 477 25.09 13.09 -15.29
N ASN A 478 23.77 13.07 -15.11
CA ASN A 478 23.07 14.09 -14.31
C ASN A 478 22.41 13.55 -13.02
N TYR A 479 21.96 12.29 -13.00
CA TYR A 479 21.11 11.76 -11.93
C TYR A 479 21.41 10.28 -11.61
N THR A 480 22.23 10.07 -10.58
CA THR A 480 22.70 8.76 -10.08
C THR A 480 21.95 8.26 -8.85
N ASP A 481 21.10 9.07 -8.24
CA ASP A 481 20.26 8.66 -7.12
C ASP A 481 19.15 7.72 -7.60
N GLN A 482 18.60 6.87 -6.73
CA GLN A 482 17.55 5.93 -7.15
C GLN A 482 16.23 6.65 -7.49
N PHE A 483 15.51 6.11 -8.47
CA PHE A 483 14.19 6.59 -8.89
C PHE A 483 13.32 5.44 -9.40
N PHE A 484 12.00 5.64 -9.34
CA PHE A 484 11.03 4.78 -9.98
C PHE A 484 10.84 5.17 -11.46
N PHE A 485 10.68 4.18 -12.32
CA PHE A 485 10.42 4.34 -13.75
C PHE A 485 9.28 3.44 -14.21
N THR A 486 8.42 3.96 -15.08
CA THR A 486 7.47 3.15 -15.87
C THR A 486 7.48 3.61 -17.31
N MET A 487 7.55 2.64 -18.23
CA MET A 487 7.16 2.88 -19.61
C MET A 487 5.64 2.71 -19.73
N TYR A 488 4.98 3.75 -20.24
CA TYR A 488 3.62 3.69 -20.78
C TYR A 488 2.59 3.17 -19.76
N HIS A 489 2.41 3.92 -18.66
CA HIS A 489 1.31 3.74 -17.71
C HIS A 489 -0.07 3.70 -18.40
N GLU A 490 -1.01 3.03 -17.74
CA GLU A 490 -2.35 2.71 -18.24
C GLU A 490 -2.35 2.09 -19.66
N PRO A 491 -1.50 1.08 -19.97
CA PRO A 491 -1.37 0.54 -21.33
C PRO A 491 -2.67 -0.05 -21.87
N GLU A 492 -3.61 -0.46 -21.00
CA GLU A 492 -4.90 -1.04 -21.36
C GLU A 492 -5.71 -0.17 -22.34
N ASP A 493 -5.66 1.16 -22.19
CA ASP A 493 -6.43 2.10 -23.01
C ASP A 493 -6.00 2.13 -24.49
N ASN A 494 -4.82 1.59 -24.79
CA ASN A 494 -4.22 1.62 -26.13
C ASN A 494 -3.96 0.21 -26.71
N VAL A 495 -4.48 -0.86 -26.08
CA VAL A 495 -4.37 -2.23 -26.62
C VAL A 495 -5.30 -2.43 -27.82
N VAL A 496 -4.70 -2.57 -29.01
CA VAL A 496 -5.38 -3.00 -30.23
C VAL A 496 -5.18 -4.50 -30.41
N ALA A 497 -6.12 -5.30 -29.89
CA ALA A 497 -6.08 -6.77 -29.85
C ALA A 497 -6.21 -7.49 -31.23
N ARG A 498 -5.88 -6.81 -32.33
CA ARG A 498 -5.77 -7.38 -33.68
C ARG A 498 -4.33 -7.84 -33.92
N VAL A 499 -4.14 -9.08 -34.40
CA VAL A 499 -2.81 -9.58 -34.81
C VAL A 499 -2.19 -8.63 -35.84
N GLY A 500 -0.91 -8.30 -35.67
CA GLY A 500 -0.19 -7.36 -36.54
C GLY A 500 -0.55 -5.88 -36.35
N SER A 501 -1.27 -5.50 -35.29
CA SER A 501 -1.52 -4.08 -34.95
C SER A 501 -0.26 -3.31 -34.54
N GLY A 502 0.77 -4.01 -34.06
CA GLY A 502 1.93 -3.41 -33.38
C GLY A 502 1.63 -2.91 -31.96
N MET A 503 0.38 -3.08 -31.51
CA MET A 503 -0.19 -2.54 -30.28
C MET A 503 -1.00 -3.62 -29.52
N THR A 504 -0.62 -4.89 -29.61
CA THR A 504 -1.21 -5.94 -28.75
C THR A 504 -0.61 -5.88 -27.34
N ALA A 505 -1.27 -6.48 -26.34
CA ALA A 505 -0.71 -6.58 -24.98
C ALA A 505 0.70 -7.22 -24.97
N LYS A 506 0.94 -8.21 -25.84
CA LYS A 506 2.27 -8.84 -26.03
C LYS A 506 3.29 -7.92 -26.69
N ASP A 507 2.84 -6.96 -27.50
CA ASP A 507 3.73 -5.92 -28.03
C ASP A 507 4.15 -4.95 -26.92
N PHE A 508 3.21 -4.50 -26.06
CA PHE A 508 3.54 -3.72 -24.86
C PHE A 508 4.55 -4.46 -23.97
N ALA A 509 4.26 -5.72 -23.62
CA ALA A 509 5.12 -6.54 -22.77
C ALA A 509 6.55 -6.65 -23.33
N ARG A 510 6.69 -6.87 -24.65
CA ARG A 510 8.00 -6.87 -25.32
C ARG A 510 8.66 -5.49 -25.33
N ALA A 511 7.90 -4.42 -25.55
CA ALA A 511 8.43 -3.05 -25.63
C ALA A 511 8.96 -2.55 -24.28
N PHE A 512 8.19 -2.77 -23.21
CA PHE A 512 8.58 -2.47 -21.83
C PHE A 512 9.86 -3.23 -21.47
N ARG A 513 9.88 -4.54 -21.74
CA ARG A 513 11.05 -5.41 -21.53
C ARG A 513 12.29 -4.92 -22.28
N HIS A 514 12.15 -4.60 -23.57
CA HIS A 514 13.23 -4.07 -24.41
C HIS A 514 13.80 -2.76 -23.82
N VAL A 515 12.95 -1.81 -23.47
CA VAL A 515 13.35 -0.51 -22.91
C VAL A 515 14.08 -0.65 -21.57
N VAL A 516 13.59 -1.50 -20.67
CA VAL A 516 14.25 -1.74 -19.38
C VAL A 516 15.62 -2.40 -19.56
N LEU A 517 15.73 -3.41 -20.43
CA LEU A 517 16.99 -4.09 -20.71
C LEU A 517 18.00 -3.17 -21.40
N GLU A 518 17.58 -2.37 -22.39
CA GLU A 518 18.46 -1.42 -23.09
C GLU A 518 18.98 -0.30 -22.19
N LEU A 519 18.16 0.23 -21.27
CA LEU A 519 18.62 1.22 -20.29
C LEU A 519 19.60 0.62 -19.28
N ARG A 520 19.30 -0.58 -18.75
CA ARG A 520 20.19 -1.31 -17.82
C ARG A 520 21.52 -1.70 -18.50
N ALA A 521 21.49 -2.21 -19.75
CA ALA A 521 22.68 -2.53 -20.54
C ALA A 521 23.53 -1.30 -20.87
N LYS A 522 22.92 -0.11 -20.95
CA LYS A 522 23.61 1.18 -21.07
C LYS A 522 23.93 1.81 -19.71
N GLY A 523 23.99 1.01 -18.64
CA GLY A 523 24.50 1.41 -17.33
C GLY A 523 23.56 2.27 -16.49
N VAL A 524 22.25 2.25 -16.75
CA VAL A 524 21.24 2.85 -15.85
C VAL A 524 20.85 1.81 -14.79
N THR A 525 21.69 1.70 -13.75
CA THR A 525 21.53 0.72 -12.65
C THR A 525 20.75 1.26 -11.45
N ASN A 526 20.54 2.58 -11.37
CA ASN A 526 19.78 3.26 -10.31
C ASN A 526 18.25 3.29 -10.54
N MET A 527 17.76 2.64 -11.59
CA MET A 527 16.34 2.63 -11.98
C MET A 527 15.60 1.45 -11.37
N VAL A 528 14.63 1.73 -10.50
CA VAL A 528 13.63 0.78 -10.00
C VAL A 528 12.43 0.81 -10.94
N THR A 529 11.99 -0.35 -11.42
CA THR A 529 11.01 -0.47 -12.51
C THR A 529 9.63 -0.87 -12.00
N ALA A 530 8.58 -0.19 -12.48
CA ALA A 530 7.20 -0.52 -12.18
C ALA A 530 6.39 -0.71 -13.46
N ILE A 531 5.62 -1.78 -13.57
CA ILE A 531 4.48 -1.83 -14.51
C ILE A 531 3.32 -1.08 -13.87
N CYS A 532 2.64 -0.20 -14.61
CA CYS A 532 1.54 0.62 -14.09
C CYS A 532 0.25 0.41 -14.89
N TYR A 533 -0.73 -0.24 -14.27
CA TYR A 533 -2.03 -0.60 -14.86
C TYR A 533 -3.10 0.47 -14.62
N MET A 534 -4.07 0.61 -15.52
CA MET A 534 -5.26 1.46 -15.39
C MET A 534 -6.26 0.96 -14.33
N ALA A 535 -6.18 -0.32 -13.95
CA ALA A 535 -7.08 -1.02 -13.02
C ALA A 535 -8.60 -0.90 -13.32
N TYR A 536 -8.97 -0.42 -14.51
CA TYR A 536 -10.35 -0.23 -14.94
C TYR A 536 -11.01 -1.58 -15.25
N VAL A 537 -12.03 -1.98 -14.48
CA VAL A 537 -12.57 -3.35 -14.48
C VAL A 537 -12.99 -3.90 -15.87
N PRO A 538 -13.55 -3.09 -16.80
CA PRO A 538 -13.78 -3.51 -18.18
C PRO A 538 -12.53 -3.91 -18.98
N TRP A 539 -11.33 -3.41 -18.63
CA TRP A 539 -10.04 -3.83 -19.17
C TRP A 539 -9.43 -4.99 -18.39
N ASN A 540 -9.46 -4.95 -17.05
CA ASN A 540 -8.94 -6.02 -16.17
C ASN A 540 -9.51 -7.42 -16.51
N THR A 541 -10.70 -7.44 -17.12
CA THR A 541 -11.43 -8.67 -17.47
C THR A 541 -11.45 -8.97 -18.96
N GLN A 542 -10.48 -8.43 -19.72
CA GLN A 542 -10.22 -8.79 -21.12
C GLN A 542 -9.32 -10.03 -21.22
N PRO A 543 -9.49 -10.87 -22.26
CA PRO A 543 -8.70 -12.11 -22.40
C PRO A 543 -7.20 -11.87 -22.70
N TRP A 544 -6.81 -10.63 -22.98
CA TRP A 544 -5.42 -10.20 -23.20
C TRP A 544 -4.79 -9.51 -21.98
N PHE A 545 -5.52 -9.31 -20.88
CA PHE A 545 -5.06 -8.48 -19.77
C PHE A 545 -3.76 -8.99 -19.13
N GLU A 546 -3.68 -10.30 -18.86
CA GLU A 546 -2.50 -10.93 -18.26
C GLU A 546 -1.30 -10.99 -19.24
N ASP A 547 -1.55 -10.90 -20.55
CA ASP A 547 -0.51 -10.84 -21.59
C ASP A 547 0.25 -9.50 -21.60
N LEU A 548 -0.12 -8.52 -20.77
CA LEU A 548 0.62 -7.26 -20.58
C LEU A 548 1.92 -7.44 -19.77
N TYR A 549 2.05 -8.51 -18.96
CA TYR A 549 3.15 -8.61 -18.01
C TYR A 549 4.51 -8.93 -18.69
N PRO A 550 5.55 -8.09 -18.53
CA PRO A 550 6.81 -8.20 -19.28
C PRO A 550 7.86 -9.15 -18.63
N GLY A 551 7.57 -9.70 -17.46
CA GLY A 551 8.40 -10.69 -16.74
C GLY A 551 9.06 -10.16 -15.46
N ASP A 552 9.24 -11.05 -14.48
CA ASP A 552 9.71 -10.71 -13.13
C ASP A 552 11.11 -10.07 -13.06
N ASP A 553 11.95 -10.29 -14.05
CA ASP A 553 13.32 -9.77 -14.11
C ASP A 553 13.42 -8.32 -14.59
N VAL A 554 12.35 -7.80 -15.22
CA VAL A 554 12.25 -6.41 -15.70
C VAL A 554 11.18 -5.61 -14.97
N VAL A 555 10.61 -6.15 -13.89
CA VAL A 555 9.59 -5.50 -13.05
C VAL A 555 9.98 -5.64 -11.59
N ASP A 556 10.37 -4.55 -10.96
CA ASP A 556 10.70 -4.52 -9.53
C ASP A 556 9.42 -4.32 -8.67
N TRP A 557 8.41 -3.60 -9.19
CA TRP A 557 7.13 -3.29 -8.54
C TRP A 557 5.92 -3.50 -9.46
N VAL A 558 4.77 -3.86 -8.89
CA VAL A 558 3.48 -3.82 -9.61
C VAL A 558 2.66 -2.65 -9.10
N ALA A 559 2.36 -1.72 -10.00
CA ALA A 559 1.66 -0.49 -9.70
C ALA A 559 0.34 -0.38 -10.47
N TRP A 560 -0.56 0.47 -9.99
CA TRP A 560 -1.75 0.85 -10.75
C TRP A 560 -2.28 2.22 -10.36
N ASP A 561 -3.13 2.73 -11.22
CA ASP A 561 -3.79 4.03 -11.14
C ASP A 561 -5.26 3.79 -10.77
N ALA A 562 -5.75 4.39 -9.68
CA ALA A 562 -7.09 4.13 -9.15
C ALA A 562 -7.77 5.35 -8.54
N TYR A 563 -8.94 5.67 -9.07
CA TYR A 563 -9.70 6.86 -8.68
C TYR A 563 -11.05 6.52 -8.05
N ALA A 564 -11.47 7.33 -7.08
CA ALA A 564 -12.82 7.35 -6.51
C ALA A 564 -13.64 8.52 -7.08
N TYR A 565 -14.97 8.41 -7.00
CA TYR A 565 -15.92 9.32 -7.64
C TYR A 565 -16.86 9.94 -6.61
N SER A 566 -16.93 11.27 -6.54
CA SER A 566 -17.81 11.94 -5.56
C SER A 566 -19.30 11.79 -5.87
N ASP A 567 -19.68 11.63 -7.15
CA ASP A 567 -21.06 11.35 -7.54
C ASP A 567 -21.35 9.83 -7.54
N PRO A 568 -22.54 9.38 -7.10
CA PRO A 568 -22.95 7.99 -7.16
C PRO A 568 -22.83 7.34 -8.55
N GLY A 569 -22.27 6.13 -8.59
CA GLY A 569 -22.03 5.38 -9.83
C GLY A 569 -20.79 4.48 -9.73
N TYR A 570 -20.13 4.25 -10.86
CA TYR A 570 -18.87 3.50 -10.91
C TYR A 570 -17.79 4.18 -10.06
N GLY A 571 -17.26 3.46 -9.07
CA GLY A 571 -16.20 3.96 -8.19
C GLY A 571 -16.65 4.98 -7.14
N HIS A 572 -17.95 5.04 -6.84
CA HIS A 572 -18.47 5.72 -5.66
C HIS A 572 -18.45 4.74 -4.48
N GLY A 573 -17.56 4.96 -3.51
CA GLY A 573 -17.29 4.03 -2.42
C GLY A 573 -16.15 4.50 -1.54
N ASP A 574 -15.74 3.66 -0.61
CA ASP A 574 -14.61 3.89 0.30
C ASP A 574 -13.26 3.46 -0.32
N PHE A 575 -12.18 3.58 0.45
CA PHE A 575 -10.86 3.16 -0.01
C PHE A 575 -10.81 1.66 -0.34
N ALA A 576 -11.51 0.81 0.42
CA ALA A 576 -11.57 -0.63 0.13
C ALA A 576 -12.31 -0.95 -1.18
N GLU A 577 -13.37 -0.22 -1.52
CA GLU A 577 -14.01 -0.26 -2.85
C GLU A 577 -13.03 0.13 -3.94
N MET A 578 -12.27 1.21 -3.76
CA MET A 578 -11.30 1.67 -4.77
C MET A 578 -10.18 0.65 -5.02
N MET A 579 -9.67 0.01 -3.96
CA MET A 579 -8.56 -0.94 -4.01
C MET A 579 -8.95 -2.31 -4.59
N ASN A 580 -10.18 -2.75 -4.36
CA ASN A 580 -10.69 -4.06 -4.80
C ASN A 580 -11.98 -3.97 -5.62
N ARG A 581 -12.09 -2.93 -6.46
CA ARG A 581 -13.26 -2.66 -7.30
C ARG A 581 -13.67 -3.88 -8.15
N LYS A 582 -14.94 -4.26 -8.04
CA LYS A 582 -15.58 -5.33 -8.81
C LYS A 582 -16.70 -4.77 -9.68
N ALA A 583 -17.07 -5.49 -10.73
CA ALA A 583 -18.25 -5.20 -11.53
C ALA A 583 -19.23 -6.38 -11.44
N ALA A 584 -20.53 -6.11 -11.29
CA ALA A 584 -21.56 -7.15 -11.19
C ALA A 584 -21.62 -8.06 -12.45
N SER A 585 -21.21 -7.55 -13.61
CA SER A 585 -21.06 -8.31 -14.86
C SER A 585 -19.87 -9.27 -14.89
N ARG A 586 -18.98 -9.21 -13.89
CA ARG A 586 -17.73 -9.99 -13.78
C ARG A 586 -17.50 -10.45 -12.32
N PRO A 587 -18.42 -11.25 -11.72
CA PRO A 587 -18.38 -11.58 -10.30
C PRO A 587 -17.14 -12.41 -9.89
N SER A 588 -16.48 -13.08 -10.84
CA SER A 588 -15.24 -13.82 -10.61
C SER A 588 -13.97 -12.96 -10.58
N TRP A 589 -14.06 -11.65 -10.85
CA TRP A 589 -12.93 -10.72 -10.69
C TRP A 589 -12.73 -10.42 -9.18
N PRO A 590 -11.54 -10.69 -8.60
CA PRO A 590 -11.35 -10.62 -7.16
C PRO A 590 -11.13 -9.17 -6.63
N GLY A 591 -11.05 -8.18 -7.52
CA GLY A 591 -10.55 -6.84 -7.21
C GLY A 591 -9.07 -6.70 -7.56
N PHE A 592 -8.59 -5.48 -7.79
CA PHE A 592 -7.23 -5.27 -8.33
C PHE A 592 -6.13 -5.67 -7.33
N TYR A 593 -6.21 -5.22 -6.07
CA TYR A 593 -5.24 -5.64 -5.04
C TYR A 593 -5.22 -7.17 -4.90
N ASN A 594 -6.38 -7.83 -4.86
CA ASN A 594 -6.47 -9.28 -4.67
C ASN A 594 -5.93 -10.06 -5.88
N TRP A 595 -6.14 -9.57 -7.11
CA TRP A 595 -5.48 -10.12 -8.28
C TRP A 595 -3.97 -9.91 -8.21
N ALA A 596 -3.49 -8.69 -7.96
CA ALA A 596 -2.06 -8.39 -7.92
C ALA A 596 -1.31 -9.16 -6.81
N ALA A 597 -1.89 -9.25 -5.61
CA ALA A 597 -1.33 -10.01 -4.48
C ALA A 597 -1.24 -11.51 -4.74
N LYS A 598 -2.16 -12.07 -5.55
CA LYS A 598 -2.17 -13.48 -5.95
C LYS A 598 -1.24 -13.77 -7.14
N SER A 599 -1.20 -12.88 -8.12
CA SER A 599 -0.42 -13.03 -9.35
C SER A 599 1.07 -12.71 -9.14
N PHE A 600 1.40 -11.82 -8.20
CA PHE A 600 2.76 -11.33 -7.95
C PHE A 600 3.12 -11.40 -6.45
N PRO A 601 3.11 -12.61 -5.84
CA PRO A 601 3.16 -12.78 -4.39
C PRO A 601 4.48 -12.33 -3.73
N ASP A 602 5.58 -12.24 -4.48
CA ASP A 602 6.87 -11.71 -4.00
C ASP A 602 7.12 -10.24 -4.42
N LYS A 603 6.20 -9.57 -5.12
CA LYS A 603 6.37 -8.17 -5.56
C LYS A 603 5.71 -7.17 -4.58
N PRO A 604 6.36 -6.02 -4.31
CA PRO A 604 5.74 -4.88 -3.64
C PRO A 604 4.69 -4.21 -4.54
N LEU A 605 3.63 -3.67 -3.92
CA LEU A 605 2.54 -3.00 -4.62
C LEU A 605 2.57 -1.48 -4.44
N MET A 606 2.09 -0.75 -5.45
CA MET A 606 2.04 0.72 -5.46
C MET A 606 0.71 1.22 -6.05
N VAL A 607 0.11 2.23 -5.43
CA VAL A 607 -0.99 2.99 -6.06
C VAL A 607 -0.38 4.25 -6.64
N ALA A 608 0.06 4.17 -7.90
CA ALA A 608 0.90 5.19 -8.52
C ALA A 608 0.14 6.50 -8.63
N GLU A 609 -1.05 6.49 -9.23
CA GLU A 609 -2.02 7.57 -9.09
C GLU A 609 -3.19 7.14 -8.23
N TRP A 610 -3.56 7.96 -7.26
CA TRP A 610 -4.91 7.92 -6.70
C TRP A 610 -5.49 9.31 -6.52
N GLY A 611 -6.81 9.40 -6.59
CA GLY A 611 -7.52 10.68 -6.56
C GLY A 611 -9.00 10.50 -6.27
N VAL A 612 -9.66 11.58 -5.84
CA VAL A 612 -11.12 11.63 -5.80
C VAL A 612 -11.57 12.65 -6.84
N TRP A 613 -12.29 12.22 -7.86
CA TRP A 613 -12.94 13.15 -8.77
C TRP A 613 -14.00 13.92 -8.00
N PHE A 614 -13.76 15.22 -7.83
CA PHE A 614 -14.60 16.13 -7.06
C PHE A 614 -15.93 16.39 -7.79
N SER A 615 -17.00 16.60 -7.02
CA SER A 615 -18.30 17.04 -7.52
C SER A 615 -18.89 18.10 -6.59
N GLN A 616 -19.34 19.21 -7.19
CA GLN A 616 -20.10 20.23 -6.48
C GLN A 616 -21.47 19.73 -5.98
N ARG A 617 -21.99 18.62 -6.54
CA ARG A 617 -23.24 17.98 -6.09
C ARG A 617 -23.04 17.16 -4.81
N ASN A 618 -21.84 16.63 -4.60
CA ASN A 618 -21.47 15.77 -3.48
C ASN A 618 -20.18 16.28 -2.79
N PRO A 619 -20.12 17.54 -2.33
CA PRO A 619 -18.87 18.22 -1.98
C PRO A 619 -18.22 17.68 -0.69
N THR A 620 -18.96 16.90 0.10
CA THR A 620 -18.46 16.24 1.32
C THR A 620 -17.75 14.91 1.04
N HIS A 621 -18.04 14.23 -0.08
CA HIS A 621 -17.54 12.87 -0.34
C HIS A 621 -16.02 12.77 -0.33
N GLN A 622 -15.31 13.74 -0.91
CA GLN A 622 -13.84 13.79 -0.91
C GLN A 622 -13.26 13.74 0.53
N ALA A 623 -13.89 14.40 1.49
CA ALA A 623 -13.44 14.38 2.89
C ALA A 623 -13.71 13.01 3.55
N THR A 624 -14.91 12.45 3.35
CA THR A 624 -15.27 11.11 3.83
C THR A 624 -14.36 10.02 3.24
N PHE A 625 -14.02 10.14 1.96
CA PHE A 625 -13.09 9.23 1.30
C PHE A 625 -11.70 9.27 1.93
N PHE A 626 -11.11 10.46 2.13
CA PHE A 626 -9.81 10.60 2.80
C PHE A 626 -9.82 10.05 4.23
N ASP A 627 -10.93 10.20 4.97
CA ASP A 627 -11.08 9.55 6.28
C ASP A 627 -11.18 8.02 6.18
N SER A 628 -11.76 7.46 5.10
CA SER A 628 -11.77 6.01 4.86
C SER A 628 -10.38 5.45 4.54
N VAL A 629 -9.54 6.15 3.76
CA VAL A 629 -8.13 5.75 3.52
C VAL A 629 -7.40 5.59 4.86
N GLY A 630 -7.58 6.56 5.77
CA GLY A 630 -6.96 6.54 7.09
C GLY A 630 -7.44 5.41 8.00
N LYS A 631 -8.64 4.87 7.77
CA LYS A 631 -9.17 3.70 8.47
C LYS A 631 -8.82 2.37 7.82
N GLN A 632 -8.60 2.33 6.51
CA GLN A 632 -8.57 1.09 5.71
C GLN A 632 -7.20 0.75 5.11
N MET A 633 -6.20 1.65 5.17
CA MET A 633 -4.85 1.41 4.63
C MET A 633 -4.22 0.09 5.10
N GLU A 634 -4.37 -0.24 6.38
CA GLU A 634 -3.79 -1.44 7.01
C GLU A 634 -4.36 -2.77 6.47
N LEU A 635 -5.51 -2.75 5.78
CA LEU A 635 -6.06 -3.93 5.08
C LEU A 635 -5.20 -4.37 3.89
N PHE A 636 -4.35 -3.47 3.37
CA PHE A 636 -3.62 -3.61 2.11
C PHE A 636 -2.09 -3.59 2.32
N PRO A 637 -1.52 -4.44 3.20
CA PRO A 637 -0.12 -4.34 3.67
C PRO A 637 0.94 -4.48 2.57
N ARG A 638 0.61 -5.03 1.40
CA ARG A 638 1.51 -5.08 0.23
C ARG A 638 1.72 -3.72 -0.44
N VAL A 639 0.79 -2.77 -0.28
CA VAL A 639 1.01 -1.40 -0.75
C VAL A 639 2.14 -0.81 0.07
N LYS A 640 3.19 -0.34 -0.62
CA LYS A 640 4.37 0.28 -0.01
C LYS A 640 4.69 1.66 -0.59
N ALA A 641 3.96 2.11 -1.60
CA ALA A 641 3.99 3.47 -2.11
C ALA A 641 2.61 3.92 -2.63
N MET A 642 2.27 5.20 -2.46
CA MET A 642 1.07 5.83 -3.00
C MET A 642 1.36 7.29 -3.39
N MET A 643 0.92 7.77 -4.54
CA MET A 643 0.96 9.21 -4.87
C MET A 643 -0.40 9.78 -5.26
N TYR A 644 -0.72 10.97 -4.74
CA TYR A 644 -1.96 11.64 -5.07
C TYR A 644 -1.87 12.37 -6.42
N PHE A 645 -2.85 12.20 -7.29
CA PHE A 645 -2.96 12.95 -8.52
C PHE A 645 -3.76 14.25 -8.31
N ASP A 646 -3.07 15.38 -8.25
CA ASP A 646 -3.67 16.70 -7.98
C ASP A 646 -3.76 17.51 -9.29
N THR A 647 -4.98 17.64 -9.84
CA THR A 647 -5.26 18.47 -11.03
C THR A 647 -6.52 19.32 -10.82
N PRO A 648 -6.54 20.60 -11.22
CA PRO A 648 -7.78 21.38 -11.29
C PRO A 648 -8.69 20.96 -12.44
N SER A 649 -8.17 20.31 -13.47
CA SER A 649 -8.90 19.91 -14.67
C SER A 649 -8.09 18.88 -15.47
N GLN A 650 -8.42 17.60 -15.29
CA GLN A 650 -7.99 16.52 -16.19
C GLN A 650 -8.54 16.76 -17.61
N GLN A 651 -8.09 15.96 -18.58
CA GLN A 651 -8.57 15.97 -19.98
C GLN A 651 -10.10 15.94 -20.14
N GLN A 652 -10.83 15.34 -19.20
CA GLN A 652 -12.31 15.31 -19.15
C GLN A 652 -12.93 16.45 -18.31
N GLY A 653 -12.19 17.52 -18.01
CA GLY A 653 -12.68 18.67 -17.21
C GLY A 653 -12.87 18.38 -15.71
N ARG A 654 -12.29 17.29 -15.19
CA ARG A 654 -12.48 16.84 -13.80
C ARG A 654 -11.43 17.43 -12.87
N ASP A 655 -11.88 18.02 -11.77
CA ASP A 655 -11.04 18.45 -10.64
C ASP A 655 -10.79 17.26 -9.70
N SER A 656 -9.55 17.11 -9.23
CA SER A 656 -9.17 16.16 -8.18
C SER A 656 -8.50 16.83 -6.99
N ARG A 657 -8.30 18.15 -6.98
CA ARG A 657 -7.42 18.82 -6.01
C ARG A 657 -7.77 18.49 -4.57
N VAL A 658 -6.75 18.25 -3.74
CA VAL A 658 -6.94 18.11 -2.28
C VAL A 658 -7.54 19.38 -1.65
N ALA A 659 -7.35 20.51 -2.32
CA ALA A 659 -7.88 21.82 -1.95
C ALA A 659 -9.20 22.21 -2.65
N ALA A 660 -9.85 21.31 -3.41
CA ALA A 660 -11.13 21.58 -4.07
C ALA A 660 -12.24 22.00 -3.07
N THR A 661 -12.16 21.53 -1.82
CA THR A 661 -12.94 22.07 -0.69
C THR A 661 -12.08 22.23 0.55
N SER A 662 -12.48 23.12 1.47
CA SER A 662 -11.82 23.24 2.77
C SER A 662 -12.00 21.98 3.64
N GLY A 663 -13.08 21.21 3.42
CA GLY A 663 -13.31 19.91 4.06
C GLY A 663 -12.32 18.85 3.59
N GLY A 664 -12.19 18.67 2.27
CA GLY A 664 -11.20 17.79 1.65
C GLY A 664 -9.78 18.11 2.13
N LEU A 665 -9.41 19.39 2.14
CA LEU A 665 -8.06 19.80 2.59
C LEU A 665 -7.83 19.48 4.08
N ARG A 666 -8.83 19.66 4.96
CA ARG A 666 -8.72 19.26 6.38
C ARG A 666 -8.59 17.75 6.54
N ALA A 667 -9.36 16.96 5.78
CA ALA A 667 -9.28 15.50 5.82
C ALA A 667 -7.95 14.98 5.26
N TYR A 668 -7.43 15.53 4.16
CA TYR A 668 -6.12 15.16 3.62
C TYR A 668 -4.96 15.56 4.56
N ARG A 669 -5.05 16.73 5.22
CA ARG A 669 -4.12 17.16 6.29
C ARG A 669 -4.13 16.22 7.50
N LYS A 670 -5.29 15.64 7.85
CA LYS A 670 -5.44 14.63 8.91
C LYS A 670 -4.85 13.28 8.46
N LEU A 671 -5.22 12.81 7.27
CA LEU A 671 -4.73 11.57 6.65
C LEU A 671 -3.20 11.53 6.58
N GLY A 672 -2.59 12.61 6.08
CA GLY A 672 -1.13 12.76 5.98
C GLY A 672 -0.38 12.77 7.32
N ARG A 673 -1.07 12.78 8.47
CA ARG A 673 -0.45 12.62 9.81
C ARG A 673 -0.45 11.17 10.31
N SER A 674 -1.12 10.25 9.63
CA SER A 674 -1.20 8.84 10.05
C SER A 674 0.19 8.19 10.11
N PRO A 675 0.53 7.39 11.16
CA PRO A 675 1.84 6.75 11.33
C PRO A 675 2.32 5.96 10.11
N VAL A 676 1.40 5.28 9.42
CA VAL A 676 1.67 4.44 8.24
C VAL A 676 2.33 5.22 7.09
N PHE A 677 2.02 6.52 6.94
CA PHE A 677 2.60 7.40 5.92
C PHE A 677 3.83 8.17 6.37
N GLN A 678 4.31 7.97 7.60
CA GLN A 678 5.53 8.61 8.12
C GLN A 678 6.79 7.84 7.69
N VAL A 679 6.91 7.68 6.37
CA VAL A 679 8.03 7.06 5.65
C VAL A 679 8.58 8.10 4.68
N MET A 680 9.84 8.47 4.85
CA MET A 680 10.53 9.46 4.02
C MET A 680 11.86 8.87 3.55
N PRO A 681 12.33 9.15 2.32
CA PRO A 681 13.70 8.82 1.95
C PRO A 681 14.69 9.56 2.86
N ALA A 682 15.78 8.88 3.19
CA ALA A 682 16.90 9.48 3.90
C ALA A 682 17.48 10.66 3.12
N ALA A 683 18.05 11.64 3.81
CA ALA A 683 18.90 12.62 3.15
C ALA A 683 20.19 11.92 2.71
N ASN A 684 20.46 11.88 1.40
CA ASN A 684 21.61 11.18 0.85
C ASN A 684 22.93 11.75 1.39
N ARG A 685 23.54 11.04 2.34
CA ARG A 685 24.99 11.09 2.55
C ARG A 685 25.60 10.63 1.23
N ARG A 686 26.40 11.50 0.61
CA ARG A 686 26.90 11.29 -0.76
C ARG A 686 27.69 9.99 -0.85
N GLY A 687 27.27 9.10 -1.74
CA GLY A 687 28.04 7.96 -2.27
C GLY A 687 28.89 7.17 -1.27
N SER A 688 28.32 6.09 -0.73
CA SER A 688 29.12 4.87 -0.59
C SER A 688 28.97 4.09 -1.88
N SER A 689 30.07 3.76 -2.54
CA SER A 689 30.07 3.00 -3.80
C SER A 689 29.52 1.60 -3.60
N TYR A 690 28.77 1.13 -4.60
CA TYR A 690 28.43 -0.28 -4.85
C TYR A 690 28.92 -0.64 -6.26
#